data_AF-A0A4E9E2Z7-F1
#
_entry.id   AF-A0A4E9E2Z7-F1
#
_cell.length_a   1.000
_cell.length_b   1.000
_cell.length_c   1.000
_cell.angle_alpha   90.00
_cell.angle_beta   90.00
_cell.angle_gamma   90.00
#
_symmetry.space_group_name_H-M   'P 1'
#
loop_
_entity.id
_entity.type
_entity.pdbx_description
1 polymer ?
#
loop_
_entity_poly.entity_id
_entity_poly.type
_entity_poly.pdbx_seq_one_letter_code
_entity_poly.pdbx_strand_id
1 'polypeptide(L)'
;MRACNLFRHTGLVASPHRVSSSVYHKAGRYSSFSTTPALATTGDRGNTVGFIGLGAMGNHMLNNLISRYKQPSQGSSVSFALCDTNQEAIEQVIKRHNVEHPQVPLISCSSPYDVAQKASTIISMVPTGKHVQDVYVGEGKSVLNALKSMDKDQRAATLCIDQSTIGQSISKAVALKLREAGADMIDAPVSGGVVGAEQGTLAIMVGGSKTSFDRSVPVLESMSRKVTYCGDLGAGLAAKIANKCDYPLTETTTFIDHTGPNSLLLGITMAGLSEAMLLGKRLGVDPQVLADIINNSTGRCWSSEINHPVPEIKCGNSSPPACRGYEGGFVTKLAHKDLAIAVSAAQEANVPLAVGNCVEELYRPLACSKEFGDRDFSVIYEALQTQCASRYNVVAMDKPSPIVISGEKLKQTPQDSFPDRIHGNVVWKTLFSNPSTTSDSMCAGIATCPPQGSLALHQHTQAEIYYILEGSGHVEIDGVSHHVTEGSVVWIPGDAVHGVFCGPDETLKWLYVFAEGWKMSHVVAGDDVYGPGTWIDSEALPVPDDARRLLKILANATPGFTKDPSVLDSMIFTGSAQTITPGPLKSSVIAAALHAMGGIVANELLELRNGQNSNRNVLVDTDQAAFWLGTVGLSKHNGRTVRELAKNGKLASIFPKDLERDIFGTPLKLRATANYETKDDGVWFQLHGSLGAEPVLKTIGLDPTMQCASNDEAYKVIAENVRKFGAHELEMMHFVQGLCGSICYTPAGWEQTRMAKDLSKHPLINYKQQTHAVPTPAIPLPVSTDKRPLAGIKVVELVRIIAGPVIGTTLASLGADVIRVNCSRLPDFNSLQLSLNAGVRTVDIDLAVDEDLKHLMELIEDADVFVQGYRPGVIARKGLSLNNLLEMVAKRGKGIVYVEENCYGPDGPMAERPGWQQIADAATGCSYVTGRSLGHEDGTCVLPALPVPDMLTGLIGAIGAMMAIRDRARQGGSYHVFASLMAAAGLHLKPEIGLYSPEVVEKCNQKFKWGKTGPDHFVLELLDVVLDGWKREMPGFSEKDSPYMSALEGEWGKLEVLKPVIRLSDSDTSPYFSSAPEPNCYRSSSALAWS
;
A
#
# COMPACT_ATOMS: atom_id res chain seq x y z
N MET A 1 40.23 -19.13 17.97
CA MET A 1 41.68 -19.12 18.22
C MET A 1 42.35 -19.66 16.94
N ARG A 2 43.12 -18.84 16.19
CA ARG A 2 43.66 -19.10 14.81
C ARG A 2 42.57 -19.31 13.72
N ALA A 3 42.67 -18.88 12.46
CA ALA A 3 43.45 -17.85 11.73
C ALA A 3 42.56 -17.40 10.53
N CYS A 4 42.51 -16.19 9.97
CA CYS A 4 43.51 -15.21 9.47
C CYS A 4 44.25 -15.56 8.16
N ASN A 5 44.11 -14.63 7.19
CA ASN A 5 44.93 -14.34 5.99
C ASN A 5 44.74 -15.11 4.67
N LEU A 6 44.40 -14.33 3.61
CA LEU A 6 44.82 -14.33 2.18
C LEU A 6 43.69 -13.61 1.40
N PHE A 7 43.88 -12.57 0.56
CA PHE A 7 45.05 -12.03 -0.17
C PHE A 7 45.16 -10.48 -0.10
N ARG A 8 46.30 -9.93 -0.58
CA ARG A 8 46.60 -8.49 -0.66
C ARG A 8 47.41 -8.17 -1.94
N HIS A 9 47.28 -6.93 -2.45
CA HIS A 9 48.04 -6.31 -3.57
C HIS A 9 47.71 -6.87 -4.98
N THR A 10 47.71 -6.08 -6.07
CA THR A 10 48.32 -4.76 -6.38
C THR A 10 47.28 -3.64 -6.64
N GLY A 11 47.57 -2.34 -6.65
CA GLY A 11 48.83 -1.63 -6.35
C GLY A 11 49.31 -0.69 -7.47
N LEU A 12 48.76 0.54 -7.58
CA LEU A 12 49.43 1.69 -8.23
C LEU A 12 48.78 3.01 -7.76
N VAL A 13 49.61 3.97 -7.34
CA VAL A 13 49.21 5.30 -6.81
C VAL A 13 50.05 6.36 -7.49
N ALA A 14 49.45 7.50 -7.84
CA ALA A 14 50.17 8.73 -8.22
C ALA A 14 49.79 9.85 -7.24
N SER A 15 50.78 10.65 -6.84
CA SER A 15 50.68 11.71 -5.81
C SER A 15 51.13 13.06 -6.41
N PRO A 16 50.62 14.23 -5.97
CA PRO A 16 50.70 15.47 -6.74
C PRO A 16 51.94 16.34 -6.45
N HIS A 17 52.26 17.24 -7.39
CA HIS A 17 53.33 18.25 -7.25
C HIS A 17 52.86 19.54 -6.57
N ARG A 18 53.76 20.16 -5.79
CA ARG A 18 53.63 21.50 -5.18
C ARG A 18 54.26 22.60 -6.04
N VAL A 19 53.63 23.78 -6.12
CA VAL A 19 54.22 25.14 -6.27
C VAL A 19 53.20 26.11 -5.60
N SER A 20 53.45 26.78 -4.46
CA SER A 20 54.30 27.95 -4.17
C SER A 20 53.72 29.32 -4.60
N SER A 21 53.88 30.35 -3.76
CA SER A 21 53.05 31.58 -3.63
C SER A 21 53.71 32.92 -4.01
N SER A 22 52.96 33.90 -4.55
CA SER A 22 53.36 35.33 -4.77
C SER A 22 52.21 36.23 -5.33
N VAL A 23 52.05 37.57 -5.12
CA VAL A 23 52.48 38.53 -4.06
C VAL A 23 51.77 39.93 -4.23
N TYR A 24 51.35 40.61 -3.13
CA TYR A 24 51.08 42.06 -2.87
C TYR A 24 49.98 42.95 -3.56
N HIS A 25 49.11 43.51 -2.69
CA HIS A 25 48.66 44.91 -2.49
C HIS A 25 48.61 46.00 -3.58
N LYS A 26 47.53 46.81 -3.52
CA LYS A 26 47.57 48.29 -3.55
C LYS A 26 46.40 48.93 -2.78
N ALA A 27 46.61 50.13 -2.22
CA ALA A 27 45.63 50.89 -1.42
C ALA A 27 45.43 52.32 -1.96
N GLY A 28 44.31 52.97 -1.61
CA GLY A 28 43.94 54.36 -1.96
C GLY A 28 43.33 55.11 -0.77
N ARG A 29 43.28 56.46 -0.80
CA ARG A 29 43.19 57.34 0.38
C ARG A 29 42.03 58.38 0.37
N TYR A 30 41.45 58.61 1.55
CA TYR A 30 40.87 59.83 2.17
C TYR A 30 39.98 60.85 1.40
N SER A 31 38.84 61.22 2.02
CA SER A 31 38.43 62.62 2.28
C SER A 31 37.31 62.72 3.37
N SER A 32 36.92 63.94 3.79
CA SER A 32 36.05 64.26 4.96
C SER A 32 35.01 65.37 4.60
N PHE A 33 34.05 65.83 5.42
CA PHE A 33 33.81 65.83 6.89
C PHE A 33 32.31 66.16 7.18
N SER A 34 31.92 66.27 8.47
CA SER A 34 30.77 67.02 9.04
C SER A 34 29.54 66.22 9.57
N THR A 35 28.79 66.85 10.49
CA THR A 35 28.09 66.21 11.63
C THR A 35 26.65 66.69 11.87
N THR A 36 25.74 65.77 12.23
CA THR A 36 24.63 65.97 13.21
C THR A 36 24.08 64.60 13.67
N PRO A 37 23.35 64.51 14.80
CA PRO A 37 23.24 63.26 15.57
C PRO A 37 22.15 62.31 15.06
N ALA A 38 22.46 61.01 15.02
CA ALA A 38 21.51 59.93 14.77
C ALA A 38 21.66 58.82 15.82
N LEU A 39 20.60 58.04 15.99
CA LEU A 39 20.43 56.98 17.00
C LEU A 39 21.57 55.94 16.99
N ALA A 40 21.69 55.25 18.13
CA ALA A 40 22.62 54.15 18.40
C ALA A 40 22.98 53.32 17.16
N THR A 41 24.29 53.28 16.88
CA THR A 41 24.89 52.62 15.71
C THR A 41 24.51 51.15 15.61
N THR A 42 24.29 50.71 14.36
CA THR A 42 24.16 49.31 13.96
C THR A 42 25.18 48.42 14.67
N GLY A 43 24.70 47.46 15.47
CA GLY A 43 25.55 46.47 16.11
C GLY A 43 26.29 45.62 15.09
N ASP A 44 27.51 45.21 15.43
CA ASP A 44 28.35 44.39 14.56
C ASP A 44 27.73 43.00 14.35
N ARG A 45 27.19 42.77 13.14
CA ARG A 45 26.57 41.51 12.73
C ARG A 45 27.52 40.32 12.88
N GLY A 46 28.83 40.54 12.76
CA GLY A 46 29.85 39.51 12.94
C GLY A 46 29.92 38.97 14.38
N ASN A 47 29.63 39.82 15.36
CA ASN A 47 29.66 39.52 16.81
C ASN A 47 28.27 39.26 17.41
N THR A 48 27.27 38.94 16.59
CA THR A 48 25.89 38.67 17.04
C THR A 48 25.44 37.26 16.68
N VAL A 49 24.91 36.52 17.66
CA VAL A 49 24.35 35.18 17.49
C VAL A 49 22.82 35.22 17.48
N GLY A 50 22.21 34.68 16.44
CA GLY A 50 20.77 34.51 16.32
C GLY A 50 20.31 33.22 16.99
N PHE A 51 19.21 33.27 17.75
CA PHE A 51 18.58 32.09 18.34
C PHE A 51 17.08 32.09 18.00
N ILE A 52 16.63 31.04 17.30
CA ILE A 52 15.27 30.90 16.79
C ILE A 52 14.63 29.64 17.40
N GLY A 53 13.61 29.84 18.25
CA GLY A 53 12.95 28.77 19.00
C GLY A 53 13.43 28.70 20.46
N LEU A 54 12.60 29.18 21.38
CA LEU A 54 12.83 29.29 22.83
C LEU A 54 11.94 28.33 23.63
N GLY A 55 11.55 27.20 23.02
CA GLY A 55 10.80 26.13 23.69
C GLY A 55 11.62 25.38 24.75
N ALA A 56 11.09 24.24 25.21
CA ALA A 56 11.61 23.46 26.34
C ALA A 56 13.11 23.08 26.24
N MET A 57 13.68 22.98 25.03
CA MET A 57 15.13 22.79 24.83
C MET A 57 15.86 24.14 24.64
N GLY A 58 15.36 24.96 23.70
CA GLY A 58 16.03 26.18 23.24
C GLY A 58 16.27 27.22 24.34
N ASN A 59 15.33 27.38 25.28
CA ASN A 59 15.48 28.28 26.44
C ASN A 59 16.72 27.95 27.28
N HIS A 60 16.91 26.67 27.63
CA HIS A 60 18.03 26.22 28.45
C HIS A 60 19.36 26.24 27.67
N MET A 61 19.32 25.86 26.38
CA MET A 61 20.48 25.96 25.48
C MET A 61 20.99 27.41 25.35
N LEU A 62 20.06 28.37 25.21
CA LEU A 62 20.38 29.80 25.19
C LEU A 62 20.96 30.29 26.53
N ASN A 63 20.44 29.83 27.67
CA ASN A 63 20.97 30.20 28.99
C ASN A 63 22.43 29.78 29.17
N ASN A 64 22.77 28.57 28.74
CA ASN A 64 24.13 28.04 28.81
C ASN A 64 25.06 28.79 27.83
N LEU A 65 24.55 29.13 26.64
CA LEU A 65 25.26 29.98 25.68
C LEU A 65 25.56 31.37 26.26
N ILE A 66 24.56 32.12 26.72
CA ILE A 66 24.75 33.44 27.36
C ILE A 66 25.69 33.33 28.57
N SER A 67 25.60 32.23 29.34
CA SER A 67 26.44 32.01 30.52
C SER A 67 27.93 31.88 30.21
N ARG A 68 28.32 31.28 29.08
CA ARG A 68 29.75 31.15 28.73
C ARG A 68 30.37 32.48 28.27
N TYR A 69 29.58 33.40 27.73
CA TYR A 69 30.03 34.71 27.24
C TYR A 69 29.96 35.85 28.29
N LYS A 70 29.75 35.54 29.58
CA LYS A 70 29.67 36.49 30.70
C LYS A 70 30.93 37.33 30.96
N GLN A 71 32.10 36.84 30.53
CA GLN A 71 33.42 37.41 30.79
C GLN A 71 34.21 37.47 29.47
N PRO A 72 34.34 38.65 28.83
CA PRO A 72 35.02 38.77 27.54
C PRO A 72 36.54 38.68 27.74
N SER A 73 37.10 37.49 27.61
CA SER A 73 38.56 37.25 27.69
C SER A 73 39.36 37.92 26.56
N GLN A 74 38.70 38.45 25.52
CA GLN A 74 39.33 39.16 24.39
C GLN A 74 38.50 40.36 23.87
N GLY A 75 37.85 41.15 24.73
CA GLY A 75 37.35 42.49 24.37
C GLY A 75 36.18 42.62 23.38
N SER A 76 35.75 41.54 22.72
CA SER A 76 34.56 41.52 21.86
C SER A 76 33.28 41.35 22.69
N SER A 77 32.34 42.29 22.54
CA SER A 77 31.00 42.17 23.13
C SER A 77 30.09 41.34 22.21
N VAL A 78 29.61 40.20 22.70
CA VAL A 78 28.70 39.31 21.95
C VAL A 78 27.25 39.67 22.24
N SER A 79 26.46 39.91 21.20
CA SER A 79 25.02 40.19 21.30
C SER A 79 24.18 38.98 20.84
N PHE A 80 22.92 38.89 21.29
CA PHE A 80 22.01 37.83 20.86
C PHE A 80 20.73 38.39 20.23
N ALA A 81 20.37 37.88 19.05
CA ALA A 81 19.13 38.23 18.35
C ALA A 81 18.11 37.09 18.51
N LEU A 82 17.02 37.34 19.23
CA LEU A 82 16.07 36.31 19.66
C LEU A 82 14.77 36.36 18.86
N CYS A 83 14.26 35.21 18.44
CA CYS A 83 12.96 35.06 17.77
C CYS A 83 12.26 33.78 18.22
N ASP A 84 10.96 33.89 18.51
CA ASP A 84 10.04 32.78 18.69
C ASP A 84 8.65 33.20 18.18
N THR A 85 7.80 32.24 17.86
CA THR A 85 6.36 32.49 17.59
C THR A 85 5.59 32.91 18.84
N ASN A 86 6.04 32.51 20.03
CA ASN A 86 5.51 32.93 21.32
C ASN A 86 6.31 34.15 21.83
N GLN A 87 5.73 35.34 21.65
CA GLN A 87 6.31 36.60 22.10
C GLN A 87 6.58 36.64 23.62
N GLU A 88 5.73 35.98 24.42
CA GLU A 88 5.89 35.93 25.88
C GLU A 88 7.18 35.19 26.29
N ALA A 89 7.56 34.13 25.56
CA ALA A 89 8.80 33.41 25.82
C ALA A 89 10.04 34.30 25.60
N ILE A 90 10.02 35.16 24.58
CA ILE A 90 11.09 36.15 24.33
C ILE A 90 11.16 37.16 25.48
N GLU A 91 10.02 37.69 25.90
CA GLU A 91 9.93 38.69 26.97
C GLU A 91 10.37 38.14 28.33
N GLN A 92 9.97 36.92 28.68
CA GLN A 92 10.42 36.23 29.89
C GLN A 92 11.95 36.00 29.88
N VAL A 93 12.51 35.55 28.76
CA VAL A 93 13.97 35.34 28.59
C VAL A 93 14.73 36.65 28.71
N ILE A 94 14.30 37.71 28.03
CA ILE A 94 14.92 39.04 28.12
C ILE A 94 14.82 39.61 29.53
N LYS A 95 13.66 39.50 30.19
CA LYS A 95 13.45 39.98 31.56
C LYS A 95 14.38 39.27 32.56
N ARG A 96 14.54 37.94 32.45
CA ARG A 96 15.46 37.17 33.30
C ARG A 96 16.91 37.64 33.09
N HIS A 97 17.38 37.64 31.84
CA HIS A 97 18.78 37.94 31.53
C HIS A 97 19.16 39.41 31.72
N ASN A 98 18.23 40.36 31.61
CA ASN A 98 18.50 41.75 31.99
C ASN A 98 18.75 41.93 33.51
N VAL A 99 18.28 40.99 34.33
CA VAL A 99 18.56 40.97 35.78
C VAL A 99 19.82 40.16 36.06
N GLU A 100 19.92 38.95 35.50
CA GLU A 100 21.02 38.04 35.81
C GLU A 100 22.33 38.48 35.11
N HIS A 101 22.28 38.93 33.86
CA HIS A 101 23.41 39.16 32.94
C HIS A 101 23.30 40.50 32.17
N PRO A 102 23.11 41.65 32.85
CA PRO A 102 22.82 42.96 32.23
C PRO A 102 23.88 43.47 31.24
N GLN A 103 25.09 42.89 31.25
CA GLN A 103 26.18 43.22 30.33
C GLN A 103 26.07 42.56 28.95
N VAL A 104 25.13 41.64 28.73
CA VAL A 104 24.94 40.92 27.46
C VAL A 104 23.74 41.50 26.69
N PRO A 105 23.93 42.15 25.53
CA PRO A 105 22.83 42.75 24.78
C PRO A 105 21.90 41.69 24.16
N LEU A 106 20.62 41.71 24.55
CA LEU A 106 19.57 40.88 23.95
C LEU A 106 18.64 41.71 23.07
N ILE A 107 18.43 41.26 21.83
CA ILE A 107 17.68 41.98 20.81
C ILE A 107 16.45 41.15 20.41
N SER A 108 15.26 41.60 20.79
CA SER A 108 14.00 41.03 20.30
C SER A 108 13.86 41.23 18.79
N CYS A 109 13.47 40.17 18.08
CA CYS A 109 13.23 40.16 16.63
C CYS A 109 11.87 39.53 16.35
N SER A 110 11.07 40.16 15.48
CA SER A 110 9.70 39.69 15.15
C SER A 110 9.66 38.68 14.00
N SER A 111 10.81 38.29 13.44
CA SER A 111 10.89 37.24 12.41
C SER A 111 12.31 36.68 12.24
N PRO A 112 12.46 35.48 11.63
CA PRO A 112 13.75 34.93 11.18
C PRO A 112 14.53 35.86 10.25
N TYR A 113 13.85 36.63 9.39
CA TYR A 113 14.48 37.67 8.56
C TYR A 113 15.21 38.70 9.42
N ASP A 114 14.54 39.21 10.46
CA ASP A 114 15.09 40.26 11.33
C ASP A 114 16.27 39.75 12.19
N VAL A 115 16.28 38.45 12.52
CA VAL A 115 17.43 37.77 13.14
C VAL A 115 18.60 37.72 12.16
N ALA A 116 18.37 37.27 10.92
CA ALA A 116 19.42 37.14 9.92
C ALA A 116 20.05 38.49 9.53
N GLN A 117 19.28 39.58 9.51
CA GLN A 117 19.79 40.94 9.32
C GLN A 117 20.76 41.38 10.43
N LYS A 118 20.61 40.85 11.65
CA LYS A 118 21.39 41.26 12.83
C LYS A 118 22.50 40.28 13.22
N ALA A 119 22.40 39.01 12.84
CA ALA A 119 23.33 37.94 13.25
C ALA A 119 24.00 37.23 12.07
N SER A 120 25.28 36.91 12.22
CA SER A 120 26.05 36.07 11.27
C SER A 120 25.96 34.58 11.59
N THR A 121 25.88 34.20 12.88
CA THR A 121 25.69 32.81 13.30
C THR A 121 24.25 32.64 13.74
N ILE A 122 23.48 31.77 13.09
CA ILE A 122 22.04 31.61 13.35
C ILE A 122 21.79 30.16 13.81
N ILE A 123 21.20 30.01 15.00
CA ILE A 123 20.81 28.72 15.58
C ILE A 123 19.30 28.57 15.50
N SER A 124 18.80 27.42 15.04
CA SER A 124 17.39 27.04 15.13
C SER A 124 17.20 25.80 16.01
N MET A 125 16.19 25.85 16.88
CA MET A 125 15.75 24.71 17.68
C MET A 125 14.22 24.64 17.71
N VAL A 126 13.64 24.07 16.65
CA VAL A 126 12.19 24.10 16.37
C VAL A 126 11.57 22.69 16.25
N PRO A 127 10.23 22.53 16.38
CA PRO A 127 9.65 21.20 16.64
C PRO A 127 9.69 20.19 15.48
N THR A 128 9.62 20.65 14.23
CA THR A 128 9.49 19.76 13.03
C THR A 128 10.17 20.35 11.80
N GLY A 129 10.39 19.50 10.78
CA GLY A 129 10.98 19.91 9.50
C GLY A 129 10.23 21.02 8.76
N LYS A 130 8.91 21.11 8.91
CA LYS A 130 8.12 22.22 8.37
C LYS A 130 8.55 23.56 8.99
N HIS A 131 8.70 23.61 10.31
CA HIS A 131 9.16 24.82 10.99
C HIS A 131 10.59 25.21 10.57
N VAL A 132 11.47 24.22 10.33
CA VAL A 132 12.82 24.49 9.78
C VAL A 132 12.75 25.09 8.37
N GLN A 133 11.86 24.57 7.51
CA GLN A 133 11.59 25.15 6.19
C GLN A 133 11.05 26.57 6.30
N ASP A 134 10.06 26.83 7.15
CA ASP A 134 9.46 28.15 7.36
C ASP A 134 10.50 29.18 7.85
N VAL A 135 11.35 28.79 8.80
CA VAL A 135 12.45 29.62 9.33
C VAL A 135 13.45 29.99 8.24
N TYR A 136 13.98 29.00 7.51
CA TYR A 136 15.11 29.24 6.60
C TYR A 136 14.69 29.63 5.19
N VAL A 137 13.66 29.02 4.61
CA VAL A 137 13.34 29.11 3.18
C VAL A 137 11.86 29.39 2.88
N GLY A 138 11.05 29.69 3.90
CA GLY A 138 9.63 30.05 3.76
C GLY A 138 9.43 31.32 2.92
N GLU A 139 8.26 31.43 2.30
CA GLU A 139 7.93 32.52 1.36
C GLU A 139 7.87 33.91 2.03
N GLY A 140 7.56 33.94 3.33
CA GLY A 140 7.50 35.16 4.14
C GLY A 140 8.86 35.67 4.61
N LYS A 141 8.92 36.15 5.85
CA LYS A 141 10.14 36.72 6.47
C LYS A 141 11.13 35.64 6.95
N SER A 142 11.67 34.87 6.01
CA SER A 142 12.67 33.81 6.23
C SER A 142 14.13 34.30 6.17
N VAL A 143 15.06 33.47 6.64
CA VAL A 143 16.52 33.72 6.56
C VAL A 143 16.98 33.87 5.11
N LEU A 144 16.50 33.02 4.18
CA LEU A 144 16.83 33.09 2.76
C LEU A 144 16.43 34.44 2.15
N ASN A 145 15.28 34.98 2.52
CA ASN A 145 14.83 36.28 2.02
C ASN A 145 15.65 37.44 2.61
N ALA A 146 16.19 37.31 3.82
CA ALA A 146 17.16 38.26 4.36
C ALA A 146 18.52 38.15 3.65
N LEU A 147 19.00 36.94 3.35
CA LEU A 147 20.23 36.74 2.60
C LEU A 147 20.15 37.40 1.21
N LYS A 148 19.01 37.34 0.52
CA LYS A 148 18.84 38.00 -0.80
C LYS A 148 19.07 39.52 -0.80
N SER A 149 18.91 40.21 0.34
CA SER A 149 19.13 41.66 0.46
C SER A 149 20.53 42.04 0.99
N MET A 150 21.40 41.07 1.23
CA MET A 150 22.77 41.27 1.75
C MET A 150 23.84 41.26 0.64
N ASP A 151 24.98 41.89 0.94
CA ASP A 151 26.16 41.82 0.07
C ASP A 151 26.81 40.41 0.06
N LYS A 152 27.86 40.22 -0.75
CA LYS A 152 28.50 38.91 -0.90
C LYS A 152 29.23 38.45 0.38
N ASP A 153 29.85 39.37 1.10
CA ASP A 153 30.71 39.06 2.24
C ASP A 153 29.85 38.80 3.48
N GLN A 154 28.75 39.55 3.66
CA GLN A 154 27.71 39.30 4.65
C GLN A 154 27.09 37.90 4.49
N ARG A 155 26.82 37.47 3.25
CA ARG A 155 26.25 36.14 2.97
C ARG A 155 27.26 35.03 3.29
N ALA A 156 28.50 35.16 2.81
CA ALA A 156 29.58 34.20 3.10
C ALA A 156 29.93 34.10 4.60
N ALA A 157 29.84 35.21 5.33
CA ALA A 157 30.01 35.23 6.78
C ALA A 157 28.87 34.50 7.53
N THR A 158 27.73 34.24 6.89
CA THR A 158 26.57 33.62 7.55
C THR A 158 26.75 32.10 7.69
N LEU A 159 26.49 31.59 8.89
CA LEU A 159 26.44 30.16 9.20
C LEU A 159 25.12 29.84 9.91
N CYS A 160 24.32 28.97 9.29
CA CYS A 160 23.09 28.44 9.85
C CYS A 160 23.36 27.09 10.55
N ILE A 161 22.82 26.90 11.75
CA ILE A 161 23.01 25.73 12.59
C ILE A 161 21.63 25.23 13.02
N ASP A 162 21.14 24.15 12.41
CA ASP A 162 19.86 23.56 12.82
C ASP A 162 20.06 22.42 13.83
N GLN A 163 19.58 22.62 15.05
CA GLN A 163 19.66 21.63 16.13
C GLN A 163 18.37 20.80 16.27
N SER A 164 17.39 21.06 15.41
CA SER A 164 16.12 20.36 15.33
C SER A 164 16.31 18.89 14.88
N THR A 165 15.44 17.99 15.34
CA THR A 165 15.43 16.59 14.86
C THR A 165 14.40 16.41 13.75
N ILE A 166 14.89 16.31 12.51
CA ILE A 166 14.12 16.36 11.25
C ILE A 166 14.61 15.28 10.24
N GLY A 167 13.93 15.14 9.10
CA GLY A 167 14.38 14.27 8.00
C GLY A 167 15.63 14.82 7.29
N GLN A 168 16.52 13.93 6.85
CA GLN A 168 17.76 14.31 6.15
C GLN A 168 17.48 15.05 4.83
N SER A 169 16.47 14.58 4.08
CA SER A 169 16.02 15.17 2.81
C SER A 169 15.63 16.65 2.98
N ILE A 170 14.93 16.99 4.07
CA ILE A 170 14.56 18.38 4.42
C ILE A 170 15.81 19.23 4.70
N SER A 171 16.73 18.74 5.55
CA SER A 171 17.96 19.47 5.88
C SER A 171 18.82 19.77 4.63
N LYS A 172 19.00 18.75 3.78
CA LYS A 172 19.74 18.87 2.51
C LYS A 172 19.08 19.88 1.56
N ALA A 173 17.75 19.87 1.43
CA ALA A 173 17.02 20.80 0.57
C ALA A 173 17.07 22.25 1.06
N VAL A 174 17.02 22.48 2.38
CA VAL A 174 17.15 23.81 2.99
C VAL A 174 18.57 24.36 2.79
N ALA A 175 19.59 23.56 3.11
CA ALA A 175 20.99 23.95 2.96
C ALA A 175 21.37 24.25 1.51
N LEU A 176 20.83 23.52 0.53
CA LEU A 176 21.05 23.79 -0.89
C LEU A 176 20.62 25.21 -1.25
N LYS A 177 19.40 25.61 -0.90
CA LYS A 177 18.87 26.97 -1.13
C LYS A 177 19.68 28.06 -0.43
N LEU A 178 20.18 27.80 0.78
CA LEU A 178 21.04 28.74 1.51
C LEU A 178 22.42 28.88 0.83
N ARG A 179 22.98 27.78 0.31
CA ARG A 179 24.26 27.77 -0.44
C ARG A 179 24.15 28.47 -1.79
N GLU A 180 23.03 28.32 -2.51
CA GLU A 180 22.71 29.10 -3.70
C GLU A 180 22.68 30.62 -3.41
N ALA A 181 22.16 31.01 -2.24
CA ALA A 181 22.20 32.39 -1.76
C ALA A 181 23.58 32.84 -1.25
N GLY A 182 24.53 31.92 -1.04
CA GLY A 182 25.91 32.21 -0.62
C GLY A 182 26.20 32.07 0.88
N ALA A 183 25.32 31.44 1.66
CA ALA A 183 25.54 31.10 3.07
C ALA A 183 25.71 29.57 3.26
N ASP A 184 26.34 29.10 4.34
CA ASP A 184 26.41 27.66 4.63
C ASP A 184 25.48 27.26 5.78
N MET A 185 25.09 25.99 5.81
CA MET A 185 24.25 25.37 6.83
C MET A 185 24.85 24.03 7.28
N ILE A 186 24.70 23.74 8.56
CA ILE A 186 24.99 22.43 9.17
C ILE A 186 23.77 21.90 9.92
N ASP A 187 23.59 20.59 9.93
CA ASP A 187 22.71 19.90 10.87
C ASP A 187 23.49 19.55 12.14
N ALA A 188 22.97 19.92 13.30
CA ALA A 188 23.60 19.72 14.61
C ALA A 188 22.60 19.22 15.68
N PRO A 189 21.81 18.16 15.40
CA PRO A 189 20.84 17.60 16.35
C PRO A 189 21.46 17.18 17.69
N VAL A 190 20.63 17.21 18.73
CA VAL A 190 21.06 17.03 20.12
C VAL A 190 20.49 15.77 20.78
N SER A 191 21.22 15.24 21.77
CA SER A 191 20.78 14.22 22.71
C SER A 191 21.11 14.67 24.14
N GLY A 192 20.27 14.35 25.12
CA GLY A 192 20.38 14.81 26.52
C GLY A 192 19.06 15.26 27.18
N GLY A 193 18.00 15.50 26.38
CA GLY A 193 16.70 15.94 26.89
C GLY A 193 16.74 17.33 27.56
N VAL A 194 15.65 17.72 28.22
CA VAL A 194 15.55 19.04 28.89
C VAL A 194 16.57 19.15 30.03
N VAL A 195 16.77 18.09 30.81
CA VAL A 195 17.75 18.04 31.91
C VAL A 195 19.18 18.26 31.39
N GLY A 196 19.57 17.58 30.29
CA GLY A 196 20.88 17.80 29.68
C GLY A 196 21.03 19.17 29.03
N ALA A 197 19.93 19.75 28.52
CA ALA A 197 19.92 21.11 27.99
C ALA A 197 20.09 22.16 29.10
N GLU A 198 19.50 21.93 30.28
CA GLU A 198 19.65 22.74 31.48
C GLU A 198 21.07 22.68 32.06
N GLN A 199 21.62 21.48 32.18
CA GLN A 199 22.97 21.26 32.72
C GLN A 199 24.11 21.60 31.73
N GLY A 200 23.79 21.85 30.45
CA GLY A 200 24.80 22.07 29.41
C GLY A 200 25.57 20.79 29.02
N THR A 201 25.01 19.62 29.31
CA THR A 201 25.67 18.30 29.15
C THR A 201 25.27 17.57 27.87
N LEU A 202 24.58 18.24 26.93
CA LEU A 202 24.13 17.66 25.67
C LEU A 202 25.27 16.98 24.88
N ALA A 203 24.91 15.96 24.10
CA ALA A 203 25.73 15.41 23.04
C ALA A 203 25.22 15.93 21.69
N ILE A 204 26.09 16.57 20.91
CA ILE A 204 25.74 17.21 19.64
C ILE A 204 26.42 16.46 18.49
N MET A 205 25.62 16.07 17.49
CA MET A 205 26.04 15.29 16.32
C MET A 205 25.96 16.20 15.10
N VAL A 206 27.10 16.53 14.49
CA VAL A 206 27.17 17.57 13.46
C VAL A 206 27.46 16.99 12.07
N GLY A 207 26.55 17.19 11.12
CA GLY A 207 26.76 16.97 9.69
C GLY A 207 27.01 18.29 8.95
N GLY A 208 27.97 18.31 8.03
CA GLY A 208 28.26 19.48 7.22
C GLY A 208 29.68 19.52 6.67
N SER A 209 30.09 20.66 6.12
CA SER A 209 31.50 20.85 5.73
C SER A 209 32.39 20.93 6.98
N LYS A 210 33.60 20.35 6.91
CA LYS A 210 34.56 20.41 8.03
C LYS A 210 34.86 21.86 8.46
N THR A 211 34.96 22.77 7.50
CA THR A 211 35.13 24.21 7.75
C THR A 211 33.98 24.82 8.56
N SER A 212 32.73 24.45 8.27
CA SER A 212 31.57 24.96 9.02
C SER A 212 31.36 24.24 10.35
N PHE A 213 31.78 22.98 10.46
CA PHE A 213 31.94 22.32 11.76
C PHE A 213 32.92 23.09 12.66
N ASP A 214 34.13 23.37 12.17
CA ASP A 214 35.16 24.08 12.95
C ASP A 214 34.73 25.51 13.34
N ARG A 215 33.92 26.17 12.49
CA ARG A 215 33.27 27.46 12.82
C ARG A 215 32.17 27.35 13.89
N SER A 216 31.48 26.21 13.99
CA SER A 216 30.33 26.03 14.91
C SER A 216 30.73 25.58 16.32
N VAL A 217 31.85 24.86 16.46
CA VAL A 217 32.33 24.30 17.75
C VAL A 217 32.35 25.32 18.89
N PRO A 218 32.89 26.57 18.75
CA PRO A 218 32.94 27.53 19.86
C PRO A 218 31.58 27.87 20.46
N VAL A 219 30.54 27.88 19.63
CA VAL A 219 29.16 28.15 20.04
C VAL A 219 28.52 26.89 20.63
N LEU A 220 28.67 25.75 19.96
CA LEU A 220 28.07 24.47 20.34
C LEU A 220 28.62 23.87 21.64
N GLU A 221 29.91 24.04 21.94
CA GLU A 221 30.50 23.63 23.23
C GLU A 221 29.88 24.36 24.43
N SER A 222 29.25 25.52 24.23
CA SER A 222 28.65 26.29 25.33
C SER A 222 27.44 25.60 25.96
N MET A 223 26.83 24.65 25.25
CA MET A 223 25.60 23.95 25.63
C MET A 223 25.77 22.43 25.62
N SER A 224 27.00 21.92 25.51
CA SER A 224 27.28 20.49 25.33
C SER A 224 28.53 20.01 26.05
N ARG A 225 28.49 18.74 26.48
CA ARG A 225 29.67 18.01 26.96
C ARG A 225 30.55 17.53 25.81
N LYS A 226 29.97 17.32 24.62
CA LYS A 226 30.68 16.82 23.44
C LYS A 226 30.00 17.24 22.14
N VAL A 227 30.78 17.86 21.26
CA VAL A 227 30.42 18.11 19.85
C VAL A 227 31.16 17.10 18.97
N THR A 228 30.44 16.33 18.16
CA THR A 228 31.00 15.26 17.33
C THR A 228 30.79 15.56 15.85
N TYR A 229 31.85 15.51 15.04
CA TYR A 229 31.73 15.57 13.58
C TYR A 229 31.30 14.20 13.05
N CYS A 230 30.14 14.14 12.41
CA CYS A 230 29.52 12.90 11.92
C CYS A 230 29.76 12.65 10.43
N GLY A 231 30.19 13.66 9.67
CA GLY A 231 30.43 13.59 8.23
C GLY A 231 29.76 14.75 7.49
N ASP A 232 29.43 14.52 6.22
CA ASP A 232 28.75 15.51 5.38
C ASP A 232 27.34 15.86 5.88
N LEU A 233 26.70 16.85 5.23
CA LEU A 233 25.38 17.33 5.60
C LEU A 233 24.32 16.20 5.60
N GLY A 234 23.59 16.10 6.71
CA GLY A 234 22.63 15.06 7.03
C GLY A 234 23.22 13.92 7.86
N ALA A 235 24.54 13.84 8.06
CA ALA A 235 25.17 12.79 8.87
C ALA A 235 24.94 12.97 10.37
N GLY A 236 24.73 14.19 10.86
CA GLY A 236 24.35 14.45 12.25
C GLY A 236 22.95 13.91 12.55
N LEU A 237 22.01 14.17 11.63
CA LEU A 237 20.66 13.59 11.66
C LEU A 237 20.68 12.07 11.49
N ALA A 238 21.47 11.53 10.56
CA ALA A 238 21.64 10.08 10.40
C ALA A 238 22.12 9.42 11.69
N ALA A 239 23.13 10.01 12.35
CA ALA A 239 23.60 9.54 13.64
C ALA A 239 22.48 9.60 14.70
N LYS A 240 21.82 10.75 14.89
CA LYS A 240 20.71 10.92 15.86
C LYS A 240 19.60 9.88 15.67
N ILE A 241 19.23 9.60 14.43
CA ILE A 241 18.17 8.66 14.05
C ILE A 241 18.57 7.21 14.38
N ALA A 242 19.80 6.80 14.04
CA ALA A 242 20.23 5.40 14.04
C ALA A 242 20.95 4.90 15.31
N ASN A 243 21.46 5.79 16.18
CA ASN A 243 22.73 5.51 16.87
C ASN A 243 22.82 4.25 17.78
N LYS A 244 23.86 3.47 17.52
CA LYS A 244 24.72 2.77 18.50
C LYS A 244 26.15 3.29 18.32
N CYS A 245 26.71 4.00 19.31
CA CYS A 245 28.15 4.26 19.34
C CYS A 245 28.88 3.09 20.00
N ASP A 246 29.74 2.40 19.25
CA ASP A 246 30.84 1.65 19.86
C ASP A 246 31.87 2.64 20.41
N TYR A 247 32.31 2.44 21.65
CA TYR A 247 33.60 2.91 22.13
C TYR A 247 34.34 1.73 22.74
N PRO A 248 35.62 1.50 22.40
CA PRO A 248 36.41 0.48 23.07
C PRO A 248 36.59 0.88 24.54
N LEU A 249 36.37 -0.08 25.44
CA LEU A 249 36.78 0.03 26.84
C LEU A 249 38.32 0.16 26.88
N THR A 250 38.81 1.38 27.09
CA THR A 250 40.13 1.58 27.69
C THR A 250 39.95 1.65 29.20
N GLU A 251 40.65 0.79 29.91
CA GLU A 251 40.56 0.69 31.37
C GLU A 251 40.97 2.01 32.06
N THR A 252 40.46 2.22 33.28
CA THR A 252 40.80 3.34 34.20
C THR A 252 40.21 4.74 33.92
N THR A 253 38.88 4.89 33.99
CA THR A 253 38.28 6.04 34.72
C THR A 253 36.87 5.75 35.24
N THR A 254 36.71 5.74 36.56
CA THR A 254 35.42 5.51 37.24
C THR A 254 34.69 6.82 37.50
N PHE A 255 33.87 7.28 36.54
CA PHE A 255 32.80 8.27 36.80
C PHE A 255 31.59 7.99 35.91
N ILE A 256 30.51 7.50 36.53
CA ILE A 256 29.20 7.26 35.90
C ILE A 256 28.42 8.56 35.99
N ASP A 257 28.05 9.17 34.86
CA ASP A 257 27.01 10.20 34.80
C ASP A 257 26.37 10.27 33.39
N HIS A 258 25.11 10.70 33.34
CA HIS A 258 24.08 10.18 32.44
C HIS A 258 23.77 11.10 31.25
N THR A 259 23.60 10.54 30.04
CA THR A 259 23.10 11.27 28.85
C THR A 259 22.23 10.39 27.94
N GLY A 260 21.01 10.82 27.64
CA GLY A 260 20.09 10.27 26.62
C GLY A 260 19.01 11.30 26.23
N PRO A 261 18.20 11.15 25.17
CA PRO A 261 17.85 9.90 24.49
C PRO A 261 18.07 9.85 22.95
N ASN A 262 18.07 8.63 22.42
CA ASN A 262 18.14 8.28 20.99
C ASN A 262 16.75 7.87 20.44
N SER A 263 16.60 7.70 19.13
CA SER A 263 15.28 7.50 18.50
C SER A 263 14.92 6.01 18.25
N LEU A 264 15.55 5.35 17.27
CA LEU A 264 15.15 3.99 16.84
C LEU A 264 15.45 2.90 17.88
N LEU A 265 16.73 2.74 18.25
CA LEU A 265 17.17 1.68 19.17
C LEU A 265 16.54 1.83 20.56
N LEU A 266 16.30 3.06 21.01
CA LEU A 266 15.69 3.31 22.32
C LEU A 266 14.25 2.83 22.38
N GLY A 267 13.44 3.11 21.35
CA GLY A 267 12.08 2.59 21.24
C GLY A 267 12.06 1.06 21.25
N ILE A 268 12.99 0.42 20.51
CA ILE A 268 13.12 -1.05 20.48
C ILE A 268 13.45 -1.61 21.87
N THR A 269 14.46 -1.06 22.55
CA THR A 269 14.84 -1.55 23.88
C THR A 269 13.77 -1.25 24.94
N MET A 270 13.02 -0.15 24.82
CA MET A 270 11.93 0.16 25.74
C MET A 270 10.74 -0.77 25.56
N ALA A 271 10.31 -1.03 24.31
CA ALA A 271 9.24 -1.97 24.01
C ALA A 271 9.61 -3.39 24.48
N GLY A 272 10.78 -3.90 24.07
CA GLY A 272 11.25 -5.24 24.45
C GLY A 272 11.44 -5.42 25.95
N LEU A 273 11.95 -4.39 26.67
CA LEU A 273 12.01 -4.41 28.13
C LEU A 273 10.61 -4.44 28.76
N SER A 274 9.68 -3.64 28.25
CA SER A 274 8.30 -3.60 28.74
C SER A 274 7.59 -4.95 28.57
N GLU A 275 7.76 -5.60 27.43
CA GLU A 275 7.26 -6.95 27.17
C GLU A 275 7.90 -8.00 28.09
N ALA A 276 9.23 -7.99 28.23
CA ALA A 276 9.96 -8.92 29.09
C ALA A 276 9.54 -8.80 30.57
N MET A 277 9.41 -7.55 31.06
CA MET A 277 8.97 -7.27 32.43
C MET A 277 7.51 -7.68 32.66
N LEU A 278 6.62 -7.41 31.71
CA LEU A 278 5.21 -7.80 31.81
C LEU A 278 5.04 -9.33 31.78
N LEU A 279 5.78 -10.01 30.89
CA LEU A 279 5.80 -11.47 30.80
C LEU A 279 6.32 -12.10 32.09
N GLY A 280 7.48 -11.68 32.59
CA GLY A 280 8.05 -12.25 33.81
C GLY A 280 7.17 -12.01 35.04
N LYS A 281 6.56 -10.82 35.18
CA LYS A 281 5.56 -10.54 36.22
C LYS A 281 4.33 -11.45 36.11
N ARG A 282 3.85 -11.72 34.90
CA ARG A 282 2.72 -12.65 34.65
C ARG A 282 3.08 -14.12 34.91
N LEU A 283 4.35 -14.50 34.72
CA LEU A 283 4.89 -15.83 35.06
C LEU A 283 5.23 -15.98 36.56
N GLY A 284 4.94 -14.97 37.39
CA GLY A 284 5.11 -15.03 38.85
C GLY A 284 6.50 -14.66 39.36
N VAL A 285 7.37 -14.08 38.51
CA VAL A 285 8.66 -13.53 38.94
C VAL A 285 8.43 -12.16 39.57
N ASP A 286 9.05 -11.90 40.73
CA ASP A 286 9.04 -10.57 41.34
C ASP A 286 9.68 -9.53 40.37
N PRO A 287 9.03 -8.38 40.12
CA PRO A 287 9.54 -7.40 39.18
C PRO A 287 10.92 -6.84 39.53
N GLN A 288 11.25 -6.61 40.81
CA GLN A 288 12.57 -6.09 41.19
C GLN A 288 13.65 -7.16 40.96
N VAL A 289 13.37 -8.41 41.34
CA VAL A 289 14.29 -9.54 41.06
C VAL A 289 14.53 -9.69 39.56
N LEU A 290 13.51 -9.55 38.72
CA LEU A 290 13.65 -9.63 37.26
C LEU A 290 14.46 -8.45 36.69
N ALA A 291 14.21 -7.22 37.15
CA ALA A 291 14.97 -6.04 36.75
C ALA A 291 16.46 -6.19 37.13
N ASP A 292 16.74 -6.68 38.34
CA ASP A 292 18.10 -6.94 38.83
C ASP A 292 18.79 -8.04 38.00
N ILE A 293 18.08 -9.11 37.62
CA ILE A 293 18.61 -10.15 36.72
C ILE A 293 18.95 -9.55 35.35
N ILE A 294 18.05 -8.77 34.74
CA ILE A 294 18.26 -8.12 33.44
C ILE A 294 19.49 -7.19 33.48
N ASN A 295 19.60 -6.36 34.52
CA ASN A 295 20.71 -5.42 34.71
C ASN A 295 22.05 -6.08 35.08
N ASN A 296 22.06 -7.35 35.49
CA ASN A 296 23.28 -8.14 35.67
C ASN A 296 23.55 -9.13 34.52
N SER A 297 22.73 -9.11 33.47
CA SER A 297 22.79 -10.04 32.33
C SER A 297 22.95 -9.32 30.98
N THR A 298 22.95 -10.08 29.89
CA THR A 298 23.06 -9.58 28.50
C THR A 298 21.84 -8.78 28.03
N GLY A 299 20.73 -8.78 28.78
CA GLY A 299 19.54 -7.97 28.50
C GLY A 299 19.65 -6.50 28.95
N ARG A 300 20.72 -6.12 29.66
CA ARG A 300 20.92 -4.77 30.19
C ARG A 300 20.91 -3.72 29.08
N CYS A 301 20.11 -2.67 29.27
CA CYS A 301 20.04 -1.51 28.40
C CYS A 301 19.81 -0.22 29.21
N TRP A 302 19.96 0.95 28.57
CA TRP A 302 19.73 2.23 29.25
C TRP A 302 18.32 2.33 29.85
N SER A 303 17.31 1.77 29.18
CA SER A 303 15.93 1.73 29.69
C SER A 303 15.82 0.90 30.98
N SER A 304 16.59 -0.18 31.14
CA SER A 304 16.51 -1.04 32.34
C SER A 304 17.31 -0.48 33.51
N GLU A 305 18.34 0.33 33.26
CA GLU A 305 19.14 0.96 34.32
C GLU A 305 18.59 2.32 34.79
N ILE A 306 18.10 3.16 33.87
CA ILE A 306 17.87 4.60 34.12
C ILE A 306 16.40 5.01 34.02
N ASN A 307 15.65 4.46 33.06
CA ASN A 307 14.29 4.91 32.72
C ASN A 307 13.28 3.74 32.75
N HIS A 308 13.34 2.94 33.81
CA HIS A 308 12.63 1.66 33.87
C HIS A 308 11.11 1.84 33.74
N PRO A 309 10.42 1.08 32.85
CA PRO A 309 9.01 1.31 32.51
C PRO A 309 8.01 0.76 33.53
N VAL A 310 8.46 0.29 34.69
CA VAL A 310 7.60 -0.37 35.70
C VAL A 310 7.60 0.48 36.97
N PRO A 311 6.45 1.02 37.42
CA PRO A 311 6.39 1.98 38.52
C PRO A 311 6.95 1.50 39.85
N GLU A 312 6.93 0.18 40.07
CA GLU A 312 7.33 -0.49 41.32
C GLU A 312 8.86 -0.62 41.49
N ILE A 313 9.66 -0.36 40.44
CA ILE A 313 11.09 -0.67 40.38
C ILE A 313 11.97 0.47 40.89
N LYS A 314 12.95 0.13 41.73
CA LYS A 314 13.94 1.07 42.25
C LYS A 314 15.18 1.09 41.34
N CYS A 315 15.42 2.22 40.68
CA CYS A 315 16.54 2.43 39.75
C CYS A 315 17.72 3.15 40.42
N GLY A 316 18.24 2.59 41.52
CA GLY A 316 19.31 3.22 42.30
C GLY A 316 18.92 4.63 42.79
N ASN A 317 19.71 5.64 42.42
CA ASN A 317 19.42 7.06 42.73
C ASN A 317 18.54 7.75 41.66
N SER A 318 18.20 7.08 40.56
CA SER A 318 17.41 7.65 39.46
C SER A 318 15.91 7.57 39.77
N SER A 319 15.16 8.63 39.43
CA SER A 319 13.70 8.66 39.53
C SER A 319 13.09 8.60 38.11
N PRO A 320 12.76 7.40 37.59
CA PRO A 320 12.18 7.26 36.27
C PRO A 320 10.74 7.80 36.23
N PRO A 321 10.23 8.22 35.05
CA PRO A 321 8.86 8.71 34.89
C PRO A 321 7.78 7.74 35.39
N ALA A 322 7.98 6.43 35.23
CA ALA A 322 7.03 5.40 35.69
C ALA A 322 6.65 5.54 37.18
N CYS A 323 7.58 5.95 38.06
CA CYS A 323 7.31 6.15 39.48
C CYS A 323 6.43 7.37 39.81
N ARG A 324 6.15 8.23 38.83
CA ARG A 324 5.34 9.47 38.95
C ARG A 324 4.25 9.52 37.88
N GLY A 325 3.55 8.40 37.65
CA GLY A 325 2.44 8.34 36.69
C GLY A 325 2.85 8.53 35.23
N TYR A 326 4.14 8.39 34.90
CA TYR A 326 4.73 8.69 33.59
C TYR A 326 4.67 10.18 33.21
N GLU A 327 4.62 11.07 34.21
CA GLU A 327 4.65 12.52 33.99
C GLU A 327 6.06 13.04 33.63
N GLY A 328 6.07 13.97 32.66
CA GLY A 328 7.29 14.58 32.12
C GLY A 328 8.09 13.62 31.22
N GLY A 329 9.41 13.72 31.25
CA GLY A 329 10.30 12.85 30.48
C GLY A 329 10.30 13.14 28.98
N PHE A 330 10.46 12.08 28.18
CA PHE A 330 10.43 12.13 26.71
C PHE A 330 9.05 11.68 26.23
N VAL A 331 8.17 12.65 25.98
CA VAL A 331 6.74 12.39 25.72
C VAL A 331 6.51 11.53 24.48
N THR A 332 5.52 10.65 24.57
CA THR A 332 5.18 9.61 23.58
C THR A 332 4.97 10.17 22.17
N LYS A 333 4.35 11.35 22.02
CA LYS A 333 4.23 12.06 20.73
C LYS A 333 5.58 12.37 20.07
N LEU A 334 6.58 12.76 20.85
CA LEU A 334 7.92 13.05 20.32
C LEU A 334 8.69 11.75 20.01
N ALA A 335 8.55 10.73 20.85
CA ALA A 335 9.13 9.41 20.60
C ALA A 335 8.59 8.77 19.31
N HIS A 336 7.28 8.83 19.09
CA HIS A 336 6.65 8.39 17.84
C HIS A 336 7.13 9.20 16.63
N LYS A 337 7.16 10.54 16.72
CA LYS A 337 7.67 11.40 15.64
C LYS A 337 9.11 11.03 15.26
N ASP A 338 9.96 10.78 16.26
CA ASP A 338 11.35 10.35 16.08
C ASP A 338 11.48 8.93 15.47
N LEU A 339 10.60 7.99 15.86
CA LEU A 339 10.50 6.64 15.27
C LEU A 339 10.02 6.69 13.81
N ALA A 340 9.01 7.50 13.50
CA ALA A 340 8.49 7.68 12.14
C ALA A 340 9.55 8.28 11.20
N ILE A 341 10.37 9.23 11.68
CA ILE A 341 11.54 9.72 10.95
C ILE A 341 12.55 8.59 10.70
N ALA A 342 12.75 7.68 11.65
CA ALA A 342 13.66 6.54 11.47
C ALA A 342 13.16 5.53 10.43
N VAL A 343 11.87 5.20 10.45
CA VAL A 343 11.22 4.34 9.44
C VAL A 343 11.31 4.97 8.05
N SER A 344 10.97 6.25 7.92
CA SER A 344 11.06 6.98 6.65
C SER A 344 12.50 7.06 6.12
N ALA A 345 13.48 7.35 6.98
CA ALA A 345 14.89 7.38 6.58
C ALA A 345 15.42 6.00 6.16
N ALA A 346 14.91 4.91 6.74
CA ALA A 346 15.27 3.55 6.34
C ALA A 346 14.62 3.16 5.00
N GLN A 347 13.38 3.61 4.73
CA GLN A 347 12.75 3.49 3.41
C GLN A 347 13.54 4.26 2.34
N GLU A 348 13.90 5.52 2.59
CA GLU A 348 14.76 6.33 1.69
C GLU A 348 16.12 5.61 1.42
N ALA A 349 16.67 4.93 2.43
CA ALA A 349 17.95 4.21 2.34
C ALA A 349 17.86 2.76 1.82
N ASN A 350 16.67 2.23 1.55
CA ASN A 350 16.41 0.81 1.26
C ASN A 350 16.98 -0.16 2.33
N VAL A 351 16.82 0.19 3.62
CA VAL A 351 17.25 -0.63 4.76
C VAL A 351 16.03 -1.28 5.43
N PRO A 352 15.91 -2.62 5.45
CA PRO A 352 14.77 -3.30 6.06
C PRO A 352 14.81 -3.22 7.60
N LEU A 353 13.80 -2.60 8.22
CA LEU A 353 13.65 -2.50 9.67
C LEU A 353 12.68 -3.55 10.24
N ALA A 354 13.15 -4.80 10.35
CA ALA A 354 12.32 -5.92 10.83
C ALA A 354 11.66 -5.67 12.21
N VAL A 355 12.38 -5.06 13.16
CA VAL A 355 11.85 -4.73 14.50
C VAL A 355 11.40 -3.27 14.62
N GLY A 356 12.08 -2.36 13.92
CA GLY A 356 11.80 -0.91 13.98
C GLY A 356 10.40 -0.55 13.51
N ASN A 357 9.91 -1.20 12.44
CA ASN A 357 8.56 -0.97 11.92
C ASN A 357 7.49 -1.39 12.94
N CYS A 358 7.64 -2.56 13.57
CA CYS A 358 6.69 -3.02 14.59
C CYS A 358 6.64 -2.08 15.81
N VAL A 359 7.79 -1.52 16.21
CA VAL A 359 7.87 -0.58 17.34
C VAL A 359 7.24 0.76 17.00
N GLU A 360 7.41 1.29 15.78
CA GLU A 360 6.68 2.49 15.36
C GLU A 360 5.16 2.21 15.28
N GLU A 361 4.72 1.06 14.77
CA GLU A 361 3.31 0.64 14.79
C GLU A 361 2.72 0.57 16.21
N LEU A 362 3.51 0.14 17.22
CA LEU A 362 3.09 0.14 18.63
C LEU A 362 2.97 1.57 19.20
N TYR A 363 3.90 2.46 18.88
CA TYR A 363 3.92 3.84 19.42
C TYR A 363 2.91 4.78 18.73
N ARG A 364 2.56 4.52 17.46
CA ARG A 364 1.64 5.34 16.66
C ARG A 364 0.26 5.58 17.31
N PRO A 365 -0.51 4.56 17.77
CA PRO A 365 -1.78 4.80 18.44
C PRO A 365 -1.61 5.49 19.81
N LEU A 366 -0.50 5.23 20.52
CA LEU A 366 -0.23 5.84 21.83
C LEU A 366 0.02 7.35 21.71
N ALA A 367 0.73 7.78 20.67
CA ALA A 367 0.95 9.20 20.37
C ALA A 367 -0.35 9.97 20.06
N CYS A 368 -1.31 9.31 19.41
CA CYS A 368 -2.63 9.88 19.12
C CYS A 368 -3.59 9.86 20.33
N SER A 369 -3.31 9.06 21.36
CA SER A 369 -4.16 8.98 22.56
C SER A 369 -4.03 10.23 23.43
N LYS A 370 -5.18 10.74 23.91
CA LYS A 370 -5.24 11.77 24.96
C LYS A 370 -4.72 11.27 26.32
N GLU A 371 -4.73 9.95 26.53
CA GLU A 371 -4.31 9.30 27.77
C GLU A 371 -2.81 9.03 27.81
N PHE A 372 -2.19 8.71 26.67
CA PHE A 372 -0.78 8.29 26.60
C PHE A 372 0.14 9.28 25.88
N GLY A 373 -0.36 10.06 24.93
CA GLY A 373 0.48 10.83 24.00
C GLY A 373 1.36 11.90 24.65
N ASP A 374 0.90 12.49 25.76
CA ASP A 374 1.61 13.53 26.52
C ASP A 374 2.37 12.99 27.75
N ARG A 375 2.35 11.67 27.97
CA ARG A 375 3.13 10.96 29.01
C ARG A 375 4.44 10.42 28.42
N ASP A 376 5.42 10.14 29.28
CA ASP A 376 6.72 9.58 28.88
C ASP A 376 6.58 8.30 28.05
N PHE A 377 7.44 8.12 27.06
CA PHE A 377 7.43 6.97 26.15
C PHE A 377 7.55 5.60 26.84
N SER A 378 8.01 5.51 28.09
CA SER A 378 7.96 4.28 28.89
C SER A 378 6.54 3.82 29.26
N VAL A 379 5.52 4.66 29.07
CA VAL A 379 4.09 4.34 29.29
C VAL A 379 3.56 3.20 28.41
N ILE A 380 4.33 2.77 27.40
CA ILE A 380 4.04 1.57 26.60
C ILE A 380 3.82 0.31 27.46
N TYR A 381 4.49 0.18 28.62
CA TYR A 381 4.25 -0.91 29.57
C TYR A 381 2.82 -0.92 30.13
N GLU A 382 2.29 0.25 30.51
CA GLU A 382 0.90 0.40 30.99
C GLU A 382 -0.11 0.09 29.86
N ALA A 383 0.17 0.57 28.64
CA ALA A 383 -0.67 0.27 27.47
C ALA A 383 -0.71 -1.24 27.14
N LEU A 384 0.44 -1.93 27.19
CA LEU A 384 0.53 -3.38 27.02
C LEU A 384 -0.22 -4.13 28.14
N GLN A 385 -0.12 -3.67 29.39
CA GLN A 385 -0.84 -4.24 30.52
C GLN A 385 -2.36 -4.18 30.32
N THR A 386 -2.87 -3.04 29.82
CA THR A 386 -4.29 -2.85 29.49
C THR A 386 -4.74 -3.71 28.30
N GLN A 387 -3.92 -3.86 27.26
CA GLN A 387 -4.21 -4.78 26.15
C GLN A 387 -4.25 -6.25 26.58
N CYS A 388 -3.39 -6.66 27.52
CA CYS A 388 -3.46 -8.01 28.11
C CYS A 388 -4.71 -8.24 28.98
N ALA A 389 -5.40 -7.18 29.43
CA ALA A 389 -6.70 -7.30 30.09
C ALA A 389 -7.86 -7.37 29.07
N SER A 390 -7.75 -6.69 27.93
CA SER A 390 -8.79 -6.72 26.88
C SER A 390 -8.75 -7.95 25.98
N ARG A 391 -7.59 -8.62 25.78
CA ARG A 391 -7.48 -9.83 24.92
C ARG A 391 -8.32 -11.06 25.34
N TYR A 392 -9.01 -11.03 26.49
CA TYR A 392 -10.02 -12.02 26.86
C TYR A 392 -11.45 -11.67 26.41
N ASN A 393 -11.66 -10.52 25.77
CA ASN A 393 -12.91 -10.13 25.10
C ASN A 393 -12.62 -9.69 23.66
N VAL A 394 -13.46 -10.16 22.73
CA VAL A 394 -13.26 -10.00 21.28
C VAL A 394 -13.20 -8.53 20.87
N VAL A 395 -12.34 -8.22 19.89
CA VAL A 395 -12.10 -6.87 19.35
C VAL A 395 -13.39 -6.27 18.79
N ALA A 396 -13.84 -5.16 19.36
CA ALA A 396 -14.94 -4.37 18.80
C ALA A 396 -14.43 -3.44 17.69
N MET A 397 -15.11 -3.43 16.55
CA MET A 397 -14.95 -2.43 15.49
C MET A 397 -15.43 -1.04 15.94
N ASP A 398 -15.03 0.01 15.22
CA ASP A 398 -15.44 1.40 15.51
C ASP A 398 -16.95 1.54 15.64
N LYS A 399 -17.41 2.11 16.75
CA LYS A 399 -18.85 2.32 17.00
C LYS A 399 -19.39 3.47 16.13
N PRO A 400 -20.47 3.25 15.35
CA PRO A 400 -21.14 4.35 14.65
C PRO A 400 -21.77 5.34 15.65
N SER A 401 -21.87 6.60 15.24
CA SER A 401 -22.50 7.66 16.03
C SER A 401 -24.00 7.40 16.26
N PRO A 402 -24.56 7.70 17.44
CA PRO A 402 -25.98 7.49 17.72
C PRO A 402 -26.87 8.39 16.85
N ILE A 403 -27.89 7.79 16.23
CA ILE A 403 -28.90 8.49 15.42
C ILE A 403 -29.97 9.06 16.34
N VAL A 404 -30.15 10.39 16.33
CA VAL A 404 -31.19 11.08 17.10
C VAL A 404 -32.12 11.84 16.16
N ILE A 405 -33.40 11.48 16.16
CA ILE A 405 -34.44 12.14 15.35
C ILE A 405 -35.12 13.21 16.20
N SER A 406 -35.13 14.47 15.75
CA SER A 406 -35.75 15.56 16.50
C SER A 406 -37.28 15.47 16.47
N GLY A 407 -37.93 16.03 17.50
CA GLY A 407 -39.40 16.06 17.59
C GLY A 407 -40.08 16.82 16.44
N GLU A 408 -39.38 17.75 15.77
CA GLU A 408 -39.87 18.41 14.56
C GLU A 408 -39.76 17.50 13.34
N LYS A 409 -38.62 16.82 13.15
CA LYS A 409 -38.43 15.84 12.06
C LYS A 409 -39.45 14.71 12.19
N LEU A 410 -39.70 14.21 13.40
CA LEU A 410 -40.76 13.22 13.68
C LEU A 410 -42.17 13.71 13.30
N LYS A 411 -42.50 14.98 13.49
CA LYS A 411 -43.80 15.55 13.06
C LYS A 411 -43.91 15.63 11.54
N GLN A 412 -42.79 15.85 10.84
CA GLN A 412 -42.72 16.00 9.39
C GLN A 412 -42.55 14.67 8.64
N THR A 413 -42.12 13.58 9.30
CA THR A 413 -42.02 12.26 8.68
C THR A 413 -43.40 11.84 8.13
N PRO A 414 -43.51 11.51 6.83
CA PRO A 414 -44.77 11.13 6.19
C PRO A 414 -45.35 9.84 6.80
N GLN A 415 -46.63 9.61 6.53
CA GLN A 415 -47.30 8.33 6.80
C GLN A 415 -47.47 7.58 5.49
N ASP A 416 -47.01 6.33 5.46
CA ASP A 416 -47.26 5.39 4.36
C ASP A 416 -48.50 4.56 4.71
N SER A 417 -49.28 4.13 3.72
CA SER A 417 -50.40 3.21 3.95
C SER A 417 -50.55 2.21 2.80
N PHE A 418 -51.14 1.07 3.12
CA PHE A 418 -51.78 0.23 2.12
C PHE A 418 -53.28 0.52 2.19
N PRO A 419 -53.91 1.10 1.15
CA PRO A 419 -55.32 1.52 1.20
C PRO A 419 -56.26 0.52 0.51
N ASP A 420 -55.84 -0.73 0.29
CA ASP A 420 -56.58 -1.71 -0.52
C ASP A 420 -57.06 -2.94 0.26
N ARG A 421 -58.02 -3.67 -0.32
CA ARG A 421 -58.65 -4.85 0.31
C ARG A 421 -57.75 -6.09 0.40
N ILE A 422 -56.55 -6.07 -0.20
CA ILE A 422 -55.64 -7.22 -0.27
C ILE A 422 -54.62 -7.14 0.87
N HIS A 423 -54.06 -5.96 1.12
CA HIS A 423 -53.02 -5.73 2.11
C HIS A 423 -53.57 -5.29 3.47
N GLY A 424 -54.80 -4.74 3.52
CA GLY A 424 -55.43 -4.23 4.72
C GLY A 424 -55.52 -2.71 4.75
N ASN A 425 -55.69 -2.12 5.94
CA ASN A 425 -55.88 -0.67 6.12
C ASN A 425 -55.01 -0.09 7.26
N VAL A 426 -53.80 -0.61 7.42
CA VAL A 426 -52.78 -0.11 8.37
C VAL A 426 -52.02 1.08 7.78
N VAL A 427 -51.63 2.00 8.66
CA VAL A 427 -50.80 3.16 8.33
C VAL A 427 -49.50 3.12 9.14
N TRP A 428 -48.39 3.39 8.47
CA TRP A 428 -47.02 3.25 8.97
C TRP A 428 -46.32 4.58 9.08
N LYS A 429 -45.38 4.66 10.00
CA LYS A 429 -44.46 5.78 10.15
C LYS A 429 -43.07 5.25 10.44
N THR A 430 -42.33 4.96 9.38
CA THR A 430 -40.96 4.44 9.43
C THR A 430 -40.03 5.52 10.00
N LEU A 431 -39.31 5.18 11.07
CA LEU A 431 -38.46 6.14 11.80
C LEU A 431 -36.98 5.91 11.51
N PHE A 432 -36.55 4.65 11.47
CA PHE A 432 -35.19 4.23 11.12
C PHE A 432 -35.27 3.24 9.96
N SER A 433 -34.57 3.53 8.86
CA SER A 433 -34.37 2.64 7.71
C SER A 433 -33.34 3.26 6.76
N ASN A 434 -32.65 2.44 5.97
CA ASN A 434 -31.82 2.90 4.86
C ASN A 434 -32.71 3.29 3.66
N PRO A 435 -32.51 4.44 2.97
CA PRO A 435 -31.48 5.47 3.14
C PRO A 435 -31.90 6.67 4.01
N SER A 436 -33.10 6.64 4.62
CA SER A 436 -33.65 7.75 5.42
C SER A 436 -32.84 8.07 6.68
N THR A 437 -32.14 7.07 7.21
CA THR A 437 -31.18 7.14 8.31
C THR A 437 -29.95 6.28 7.98
N THR A 438 -28.85 6.45 8.73
CA THR A 438 -27.64 5.62 8.59
C THR A 438 -27.76 4.28 9.32
N SER A 439 -28.98 3.76 9.50
CA SER A 439 -29.21 2.42 10.04
C SER A 439 -29.14 1.42 8.89
N ASP A 440 -28.23 0.46 8.98
CA ASP A 440 -28.04 -0.65 8.03
C ASP A 440 -28.20 -2.02 8.71
N SER A 441 -28.55 -2.02 10.00
CA SER A 441 -28.70 -3.19 10.89
C SER A 441 -30.12 -3.39 11.44
N MET A 442 -31.01 -2.40 11.31
CA MET A 442 -32.42 -2.47 11.75
C MET A 442 -33.31 -1.45 11.02
N CYS A 443 -34.53 -1.86 10.69
CA CYS A 443 -35.65 -0.97 10.38
C CYS A 443 -36.59 -0.93 11.58
N ALA A 444 -37.12 0.25 11.90
CA ALA A 444 -38.07 0.43 12.98
C ALA A 444 -39.01 1.62 12.74
N GLY A 445 -40.27 1.47 13.17
CA GLY A 445 -41.28 2.50 13.01
C GLY A 445 -42.53 2.27 13.85
N ILE A 446 -43.49 3.18 13.75
CA ILE A 446 -44.79 3.06 14.42
C ILE A 446 -45.85 2.70 13.39
N ALA A 447 -46.59 1.64 13.66
CA ALA A 447 -47.77 1.23 12.90
C ALA A 447 -49.06 1.62 13.65
N THR A 448 -50.14 1.81 12.90
CA THR A 448 -51.47 2.13 13.43
C THR A 448 -52.53 1.42 12.58
N CYS A 449 -53.25 0.51 13.20
CA CYS A 449 -54.41 -0.18 12.62
C CYS A 449 -55.70 0.41 13.20
N PRO A 450 -56.61 0.94 12.36
CA PRO A 450 -57.88 1.53 12.81
C PRO A 450 -58.87 0.45 13.29
N PRO A 451 -60.02 0.85 13.89
CA PRO A 451 -61.09 -0.08 14.26
C PRO A 451 -61.65 -0.83 13.06
N GLN A 452 -61.97 -2.12 13.25
CA GLN A 452 -62.29 -3.10 12.20
C GLN A 452 -61.18 -3.25 11.14
N GLY A 453 -59.97 -2.76 11.42
CA GLY A 453 -58.86 -2.81 10.50
C GLY A 453 -58.07 -4.11 10.57
N SER A 454 -57.24 -4.31 9.54
CA SER A 454 -56.29 -5.40 9.49
C SER A 454 -55.02 -5.03 8.74
N LEU A 455 -53.94 -5.74 9.08
CA LEU A 455 -52.80 -6.06 8.24
C LEU A 455 -53.00 -7.49 7.74
N ALA A 456 -53.04 -7.69 6.44
CA ALA A 456 -53.22 -9.02 5.86
C ALA A 456 -52.10 -9.99 6.26
N LEU A 457 -52.38 -11.29 6.21
CA LEU A 457 -51.36 -12.32 6.37
C LEU A 457 -50.31 -12.16 5.27
N HIS A 458 -49.06 -11.99 5.69
CA HIS A 458 -47.91 -11.80 4.82
C HIS A 458 -46.69 -12.53 5.41
N GLN A 459 -45.64 -12.68 4.61
CA GLN A 459 -44.44 -13.42 4.97
C GLN A 459 -43.23 -12.66 4.46
N HIS A 460 -42.21 -12.56 5.30
CA HIS A 460 -40.89 -12.08 4.91
C HIS A 460 -39.83 -12.71 5.79
N THR A 461 -38.57 -12.58 5.38
CA THR A 461 -37.49 -13.44 5.87
C THR A 461 -36.78 -12.90 7.13
N GLN A 462 -37.18 -11.73 7.59
CA GLN A 462 -36.68 -11.01 8.74
C GLN A 462 -37.53 -11.37 9.97
N ALA A 463 -36.90 -11.58 11.13
CA ALA A 463 -37.64 -11.67 12.39
C ALA A 463 -38.08 -10.28 12.84
N GLU A 464 -39.30 -10.16 13.35
CA GLU A 464 -39.86 -8.90 13.85
C GLU A 464 -40.11 -8.95 15.36
N ILE A 465 -40.15 -7.76 15.97
CA ILE A 465 -40.69 -7.54 17.30
C ILE A 465 -41.74 -6.44 17.22
N TYR A 466 -42.95 -6.73 17.69
CA TYR A 466 -43.99 -5.72 17.93
C TYR A 466 -44.08 -5.44 19.44
N TYR A 467 -44.06 -4.16 19.79
CA TYR A 467 -44.40 -3.69 21.13
C TYR A 467 -45.65 -2.82 21.05
N ILE A 468 -46.75 -3.27 21.67
CA ILE A 468 -48.04 -2.59 21.59
C ILE A 468 -48.02 -1.34 22.47
N LEU A 469 -48.23 -0.19 21.84
CA LEU A 469 -48.19 1.13 22.44
C LEU A 469 -49.57 1.60 22.94
N GLU A 470 -50.65 1.16 22.29
CA GLU A 470 -52.03 1.62 22.57
C GLU A 470 -53.05 0.62 21.98
N GLY A 471 -54.16 0.38 22.69
CA GLY A 471 -55.30 -0.42 22.23
C GLY A 471 -55.12 -1.95 22.36
N SER A 472 -56.09 -2.70 21.84
CA SER A 472 -56.05 -4.17 21.75
C SER A 472 -56.41 -4.71 20.36
N GLY A 473 -56.01 -5.95 20.11
CA GLY A 473 -56.25 -6.65 18.85
C GLY A 473 -55.73 -8.09 18.88
N HIS A 474 -55.47 -8.65 17.71
CA HIS A 474 -54.89 -9.98 17.55
C HIS A 474 -53.72 -9.91 16.58
N VAL A 475 -52.62 -10.60 16.89
CA VAL A 475 -51.55 -10.90 15.95
C VAL A 475 -51.64 -12.38 15.62
N GLU A 476 -51.80 -12.72 14.35
CA GLU A 476 -51.75 -14.10 13.89
C GLU A 476 -50.34 -14.43 13.43
N ILE A 477 -49.82 -15.61 13.80
CA ILE A 477 -48.50 -16.12 13.40
C ILE A 477 -48.66 -17.62 13.09
N ASP A 478 -48.32 -18.03 11.87
CA ASP A 478 -48.44 -19.40 11.35
C ASP A 478 -49.81 -20.05 11.62
N GLY A 479 -50.88 -19.27 11.48
CA GLY A 479 -52.27 -19.69 11.71
C GLY A 479 -52.70 -19.75 13.18
N VAL A 480 -51.85 -19.33 14.13
CA VAL A 480 -52.18 -19.21 15.55
C VAL A 480 -52.46 -17.75 15.89
N SER A 481 -53.66 -17.46 16.41
CA SER A 481 -54.07 -16.10 16.78
C SER A 481 -53.72 -15.81 18.24
N HIS A 482 -52.97 -14.72 18.46
CA HIS A 482 -52.53 -14.25 19.77
C HIS A 482 -53.23 -12.92 20.09
N HIS A 483 -54.03 -12.87 21.15
CA HIS A 483 -54.61 -11.60 21.62
C HIS A 483 -53.52 -10.72 22.25
N VAL A 484 -53.52 -9.43 21.89
CA VAL A 484 -52.54 -8.44 22.35
C VAL A 484 -53.23 -7.17 22.84
N THR A 485 -52.63 -6.55 23.86
CA THR A 485 -53.06 -5.28 24.47
C THR A 485 -51.85 -4.36 24.69
N GLU A 486 -52.06 -3.09 25.02
CA GLU A 486 -51.01 -2.17 25.50
C GLU A 486 -50.02 -2.87 26.46
N GLY A 487 -48.72 -2.68 26.22
CA GLY A 487 -47.63 -3.32 26.97
C GLY A 487 -47.26 -4.74 26.51
N SER A 488 -48.03 -5.35 25.60
CA SER A 488 -47.68 -6.65 25.02
C SER A 488 -46.45 -6.57 24.12
N VAL A 489 -45.57 -7.56 24.22
CA VAL A 489 -44.45 -7.79 23.29
C VAL A 489 -44.74 -9.07 22.51
N VAL A 490 -44.66 -9.00 21.19
CA VAL A 490 -44.74 -10.16 20.29
C VAL A 490 -43.40 -10.28 19.56
N TRP A 491 -42.82 -11.48 19.56
CA TRP A 491 -41.72 -11.83 18.67
C TRP A 491 -42.27 -12.70 17.54
N ILE A 492 -41.95 -12.31 16.31
CA ILE A 492 -42.36 -12.99 15.08
C ILE A 492 -41.09 -13.61 14.47
N PRO A 493 -40.99 -14.94 14.36
CA PRO A 493 -39.86 -15.58 13.70
C PRO A 493 -39.72 -15.13 12.24
N GLY A 494 -38.49 -15.08 11.74
CA GLY A 494 -38.26 -14.88 10.30
C GLY A 494 -38.89 -16.02 9.50
N ASP A 495 -39.44 -15.69 8.34
CA ASP A 495 -40.17 -16.60 7.45
C ASP A 495 -41.51 -17.14 8.02
N ALA A 496 -41.99 -16.66 9.17
CA ALA A 496 -43.33 -16.95 9.66
C ALA A 496 -44.40 -16.13 8.90
N VAL A 497 -45.54 -16.76 8.59
CA VAL A 497 -46.71 -16.07 7.99
C VAL A 497 -47.47 -15.36 9.09
N HIS A 498 -47.61 -14.04 9.02
CA HIS A 498 -48.19 -13.26 10.11
C HIS A 498 -49.02 -12.06 9.65
N GLY A 499 -49.91 -11.58 10.53
CA GLY A 499 -50.81 -10.47 10.26
C GLY A 499 -51.42 -9.91 11.55
N VAL A 500 -52.14 -8.79 11.44
CA VAL A 500 -52.69 -8.05 12.60
C VAL A 500 -54.16 -7.74 12.35
N PHE A 501 -55.02 -7.94 13.35
CA PHE A 501 -56.47 -7.77 13.22
C PHE A 501 -57.03 -7.00 14.43
N CYS A 502 -57.71 -5.88 14.18
CA CYS A 502 -58.20 -4.98 15.22
C CYS A 502 -59.71 -5.15 15.47
N GLY A 503 -60.12 -4.97 16.73
CA GLY A 503 -61.52 -5.08 17.16
C GLY A 503 -62.42 -3.97 16.59
N PRO A 504 -63.75 -4.06 16.79
CA PRO A 504 -64.71 -3.13 16.20
C PRO A 504 -64.63 -1.70 16.72
N ASP A 505 -64.17 -1.51 17.97
CA ASP A 505 -64.27 -0.24 18.71
C ASP A 505 -62.91 0.35 19.13
N GLU A 506 -61.78 -0.29 18.77
CA GLU A 506 -60.44 0.09 19.25
C GLU A 506 -59.45 0.35 18.10
N THR A 507 -58.44 1.18 18.34
CA THR A 507 -57.32 1.42 17.41
C THR A 507 -56.05 0.81 18.02
N LEU A 508 -55.39 -0.10 17.30
CA LEU A 508 -54.16 -0.72 17.75
C LEU A 508 -52.96 0.06 17.21
N LYS A 509 -52.03 0.47 18.08
CA LYS A 509 -50.75 1.07 17.70
C LYS A 509 -49.60 0.25 18.26
N TRP A 510 -48.55 0.06 17.46
CA TRP A 510 -47.36 -0.66 17.90
C TRP A 510 -46.08 -0.07 17.32
N LEU A 511 -45.00 -0.19 18.09
CA LEU A 511 -43.63 -0.07 17.59
C LEU A 511 -43.29 -1.40 16.92
N TYR A 512 -42.93 -1.38 15.64
CA TYR A 512 -42.32 -2.52 14.96
C TYR A 512 -40.81 -2.30 14.87
N VAL A 513 -40.05 -3.40 15.01
CA VAL A 513 -38.60 -3.46 14.78
C VAL A 513 -38.31 -4.76 14.05
N PHE A 514 -37.59 -4.70 12.93
CA PHE A 514 -37.05 -5.87 12.25
C PHE A 514 -35.60 -5.61 11.81
N ALA A 515 -34.80 -6.66 11.68
CA ALA A 515 -33.42 -6.51 11.23
C ALA A 515 -33.37 -6.11 9.76
N GLU A 516 -32.94 -4.88 9.46
CA GLU A 516 -32.37 -4.57 8.16
C GLU A 516 -30.98 -5.20 8.17
N GLY A 517 -30.69 -6.02 7.19
CA GLY A 517 -29.34 -6.45 6.92
C GLY A 517 -29.30 -6.75 5.45
N TRP A 518 -28.17 -6.47 4.82
CA TRP A 518 -27.82 -7.19 3.61
C TRP A 518 -27.69 -8.66 4.02
N LYS A 519 -28.79 -9.42 3.95
CA LYS A 519 -28.71 -10.87 4.07
C LYS A 519 -27.69 -11.29 3.02
N MET A 520 -26.69 -12.02 3.48
CA MET A 520 -25.92 -12.91 2.62
C MET A 520 -26.83 -14.09 2.22
N SER A 521 -28.06 -13.81 1.78
CA SER A 521 -29.15 -14.78 1.55
C SER A 521 -28.76 -15.89 0.59
N HIS A 522 -27.86 -15.55 -0.33
CA HIS A 522 -27.35 -16.41 -1.36
C HIS A 522 -26.12 -17.22 -0.95
N VAL A 523 -25.55 -17.07 0.26
CA VAL A 523 -24.39 -17.87 0.69
C VAL A 523 -24.47 -18.35 2.15
N VAL A 524 -23.86 -19.50 2.42
CA VAL A 524 -23.70 -20.09 3.76
C VAL A 524 -22.25 -20.50 4.00
N ALA A 525 -21.89 -20.76 5.25
CA ALA A 525 -20.58 -21.28 5.63
C ALA A 525 -20.29 -22.61 4.91
N GLY A 526 -19.10 -22.71 4.31
CA GLY A 526 -18.67 -23.84 3.47
C GLY A 526 -17.66 -24.76 4.15
N ASP A 527 -17.35 -24.54 5.43
CA ASP A 527 -16.24 -25.17 6.15
C ASP A 527 -16.24 -26.70 6.08
N ASP A 528 -17.40 -27.35 6.22
CA ASP A 528 -17.53 -28.81 6.12
C ASP A 528 -17.48 -29.34 4.66
N VAL A 529 -17.60 -28.45 3.67
CA VAL A 529 -17.66 -28.77 2.23
C VAL A 529 -16.29 -28.55 1.58
N TYR A 530 -15.89 -27.30 1.39
CA TYR A 530 -14.61 -26.94 0.74
C TYR A 530 -13.51 -26.57 1.74
N GLY A 531 -13.76 -26.72 3.03
CA GLY A 531 -12.77 -26.52 4.10
C GLY A 531 -12.74 -25.11 4.69
N PRO A 532 -11.87 -24.88 5.71
CA PRO A 532 -12.01 -23.75 6.61
C PRO A 532 -11.95 -22.36 5.97
N GLY A 533 -12.92 -21.51 6.30
CA GLY A 533 -13.04 -20.13 5.79
C GLY A 533 -13.62 -20.02 4.38
N THR A 534 -14.32 -21.04 3.91
CA THR A 534 -15.04 -21.01 2.63
C THR A 534 -16.51 -20.63 2.82
N TRP A 535 -17.11 -20.12 1.74
CA TRP A 535 -18.52 -19.74 1.69
C TRP A 535 -19.10 -20.30 0.40
N ILE A 536 -20.27 -20.95 0.45
CA ILE A 536 -20.91 -21.59 -0.70
C ILE A 536 -22.27 -20.99 -0.97
N ASP A 537 -22.71 -21.03 -2.23
CA ASP A 537 -24.05 -20.60 -2.59
C ASP A 537 -25.12 -21.45 -1.89
N SER A 538 -26.09 -20.80 -1.24
CA SER A 538 -27.30 -21.45 -0.71
C SER A 538 -28.26 -21.84 -1.84
N GLU A 539 -28.34 -21.00 -2.89
CA GLU A 539 -29.14 -21.21 -4.08
C GLU A 539 -28.33 -20.86 -5.34
N ALA A 540 -28.34 -21.74 -6.33
CA ALA A 540 -27.60 -21.56 -7.57
C ALA A 540 -28.30 -20.57 -8.52
N LEU A 541 -27.77 -19.35 -8.62
CA LEU A 541 -28.19 -18.38 -9.63
C LEU A 541 -27.68 -18.76 -11.04
N PRO A 542 -28.43 -18.44 -12.11
CA PRO A 542 -27.89 -18.49 -13.47
C PRO A 542 -26.64 -17.61 -13.61
N VAL A 543 -25.62 -18.08 -14.34
CA VAL A 543 -24.34 -17.36 -14.50
C VAL A 543 -24.49 -15.89 -14.94
N PRO A 544 -25.39 -15.51 -15.87
CA PRO A 544 -25.63 -14.10 -16.24
C PRO A 544 -26.23 -13.25 -15.10
N ASP A 545 -27.09 -13.84 -14.26
CA ASP A 545 -27.73 -13.15 -13.14
C ASP A 545 -26.77 -13.00 -11.95
N ASP A 546 -25.94 -14.02 -11.71
CA ASP A 546 -24.85 -13.93 -10.73
C ASP A 546 -23.81 -12.89 -11.17
N ALA A 547 -23.52 -12.76 -12.48
CA ALA A 547 -22.63 -11.71 -12.99
C ALA A 547 -23.20 -10.30 -12.76
N ARG A 548 -24.52 -10.13 -12.87
CA ARG A 548 -25.22 -8.90 -12.51
C ARG A 548 -25.16 -8.60 -11.00
N ARG A 549 -25.29 -9.62 -10.14
CA ARG A 549 -25.13 -9.49 -8.68
C ARG A 549 -23.69 -9.06 -8.32
N LEU A 550 -22.71 -9.75 -8.89
CA LEU A 550 -21.27 -9.51 -8.72
C LEU A 550 -20.87 -8.10 -9.15
N LEU A 551 -21.38 -7.61 -10.28
CA LEU A 551 -21.15 -6.24 -10.73
C LEU A 551 -21.55 -5.21 -9.66
N LYS A 552 -22.71 -5.37 -9.01
CA LYS A 552 -23.19 -4.43 -7.98
C LYS A 552 -22.30 -4.47 -6.73
N ILE A 553 -21.81 -5.65 -6.34
CA ILE A 553 -20.87 -5.83 -5.23
C ILE A 553 -19.54 -5.14 -5.53
N LEU A 554 -18.92 -5.43 -6.69
CA LEU A 554 -17.63 -4.87 -7.09
C LEU A 554 -17.70 -3.35 -7.30
N ALA A 555 -18.80 -2.84 -7.89
CA ALA A 555 -19.05 -1.41 -8.03
C ALA A 555 -19.16 -0.69 -6.68
N ASN A 556 -19.84 -1.29 -5.70
CA ASN A 556 -19.95 -0.74 -4.36
C ASN A 556 -18.62 -0.75 -3.60
N ALA A 557 -17.80 -1.80 -3.76
CA ALA A 557 -16.49 -1.93 -3.13
C ALA A 557 -15.39 -1.05 -3.78
N THR A 558 -15.59 -0.56 -5.00
CA THR A 558 -14.57 0.19 -5.75
C THR A 558 -14.67 1.70 -5.52
N PRO A 559 -13.65 2.37 -4.92
CA PRO A 559 -13.64 3.82 -4.77
C PRO A 559 -13.67 4.54 -6.12
N GLY A 560 -14.47 5.60 -6.25
CA GLY A 560 -14.55 6.40 -7.49
C GLY A 560 -15.18 5.68 -8.69
N PHE A 561 -15.68 4.46 -8.55
CA PHE A 561 -16.54 3.82 -9.54
C PHE A 561 -18.00 4.27 -9.37
N THR A 562 -18.80 4.23 -10.44
CA THR A 562 -20.20 4.65 -10.36
C THR A 562 -21.04 3.66 -9.55
N LYS A 563 -21.91 4.20 -8.70
CA LYS A 563 -22.88 3.43 -7.88
C LYS A 563 -24.33 3.69 -8.30
N ASP A 564 -24.53 4.39 -9.42
CA ASP A 564 -25.84 4.72 -9.97
C ASP A 564 -26.55 3.44 -10.47
N PRO A 565 -27.68 3.02 -9.86
CA PRO A 565 -28.41 1.84 -10.30
C PRO A 565 -28.81 1.90 -11.77
N SER A 566 -29.13 3.08 -12.31
CA SER A 566 -29.53 3.23 -13.72
C SER A 566 -28.39 2.89 -14.69
N VAL A 567 -27.13 3.09 -14.29
CA VAL A 567 -25.96 2.69 -15.07
C VAL A 567 -25.66 1.20 -14.85
N LEU A 568 -25.71 0.70 -13.62
CA LEU A 568 -25.44 -0.71 -13.32
C LEU A 568 -26.48 -1.65 -13.96
N ASP A 569 -27.75 -1.26 -13.99
CA ASP A 569 -28.84 -2.03 -14.59
C ASP A 569 -28.91 -1.92 -16.13
N SER A 570 -28.21 -0.95 -16.74
CA SER A 570 -28.04 -0.87 -18.20
C SER A 570 -27.10 -1.95 -18.78
N MET A 571 -26.44 -2.73 -17.93
CA MET A 571 -25.64 -3.87 -18.34
C MET A 571 -26.51 -5.05 -18.76
N ILE A 572 -26.19 -5.65 -19.90
CA ILE A 572 -26.87 -6.83 -20.44
C ILE A 572 -25.89 -8.00 -20.38
N PHE A 573 -26.19 -8.99 -19.52
CA PHE A 573 -25.45 -10.24 -19.45
C PHE A 573 -26.20 -11.32 -20.25
N THR A 574 -25.46 -12.06 -21.08
CA THR A 574 -25.96 -13.23 -21.84
C THR A 574 -25.01 -14.40 -21.66
N GLY A 575 -25.41 -15.61 -22.07
CA GLY A 575 -24.57 -16.81 -22.01
C GLY A 575 -25.34 -18.01 -21.45
N SER A 576 -24.62 -19.08 -21.12
CA SER A 576 -25.18 -20.29 -20.52
C SER A 576 -25.66 -20.04 -19.09
N ALA A 577 -26.82 -20.58 -18.71
CA ALA A 577 -27.31 -20.50 -17.33
C ALA A 577 -26.44 -21.29 -16.33
N GLN A 578 -25.73 -22.32 -16.78
CA GLN A 578 -24.83 -23.15 -15.98
C GLN A 578 -23.37 -22.79 -16.26
N THR A 579 -22.50 -22.91 -15.24
CA THR A 579 -21.07 -22.69 -15.42
C THR A 579 -20.43 -23.65 -16.43
N ILE A 580 -19.49 -23.11 -17.19
CA ILE A 580 -18.69 -23.84 -18.19
C ILE A 580 -17.21 -23.93 -17.78
N THR A 581 -16.85 -23.56 -16.55
CA THR A 581 -15.50 -23.73 -15.99
C THR A 581 -15.50 -24.80 -14.90
N PRO A 582 -14.45 -25.65 -14.80
CA PRO A 582 -14.38 -26.69 -13.78
C PRO A 582 -14.22 -26.11 -12.37
N GLY A 583 -14.67 -26.87 -11.37
CA GLY A 583 -14.49 -26.55 -9.95
C GLY A 583 -15.44 -25.47 -9.40
N PRO A 584 -15.27 -25.09 -8.13
CA PRO A 584 -16.22 -24.26 -7.39
C PRO A 584 -15.98 -22.75 -7.52
N LEU A 585 -14.84 -22.35 -8.11
CA LEU A 585 -14.43 -20.95 -8.24
C LEU A 585 -15.28 -20.26 -9.32
N LYS A 586 -15.89 -19.12 -8.98
CA LYS A 586 -16.77 -18.33 -9.89
C LYS A 586 -16.02 -17.50 -10.93
N SER A 587 -15.01 -18.07 -11.57
CA SER A 587 -14.04 -17.35 -12.40
C SER A 587 -14.69 -16.65 -13.60
N SER A 588 -15.60 -17.32 -14.31
CA SER A 588 -16.36 -16.76 -15.43
C SER A 588 -17.27 -15.60 -15.02
N VAL A 589 -17.95 -15.72 -13.87
CA VAL A 589 -18.86 -14.70 -13.30
C VAL A 589 -18.09 -13.41 -12.96
N ILE A 590 -16.95 -13.56 -12.27
CA ILE A 590 -16.08 -12.45 -11.89
C ILE A 590 -15.47 -11.78 -13.13
N ALA A 591 -14.99 -12.56 -14.10
CA ALA A 591 -14.48 -12.02 -15.36
C ALA A 591 -15.55 -11.21 -16.10
N ALA A 592 -16.79 -11.72 -16.19
CA ALA A 592 -17.91 -11.02 -16.80
C ALA A 592 -18.25 -9.71 -16.07
N ALA A 593 -18.32 -9.74 -14.73
CA ALA A 593 -18.61 -8.55 -13.93
C ALA A 593 -17.52 -7.46 -14.08
N LEU A 594 -16.24 -7.85 -14.09
CA LEU A 594 -15.13 -6.92 -14.34
C LEU A 594 -15.14 -6.39 -15.78
N HIS A 595 -15.45 -7.20 -16.78
CA HIS A 595 -15.63 -6.71 -18.16
C HIS A 595 -16.79 -5.70 -18.26
N ALA A 596 -17.90 -5.92 -17.55
CA ALA A 596 -18.98 -4.94 -17.48
C ALA A 596 -18.53 -3.62 -16.81
N MET A 597 -17.73 -3.68 -15.75
CA MET A 597 -17.10 -2.49 -15.17
C MET A 597 -16.22 -1.75 -16.17
N GLY A 598 -15.39 -2.46 -16.94
CA GLY A 598 -14.59 -1.88 -18.03
C GLY A 598 -15.45 -1.21 -19.10
N GLY A 599 -16.58 -1.82 -19.48
CA GLY A 599 -17.54 -1.25 -20.43
C GLY A 599 -18.24 0.02 -19.92
N ILE A 600 -18.53 0.10 -18.62
CA ILE A 600 -19.06 1.31 -17.99
C ILE A 600 -18.04 2.46 -18.07
N VAL A 601 -16.78 2.21 -17.70
CA VAL A 601 -15.72 3.24 -17.77
C VAL A 601 -15.42 3.62 -19.22
N ALA A 602 -15.51 2.69 -20.15
CA ALA A 602 -15.45 2.97 -21.59
C ALA A 602 -16.54 3.97 -22.03
N ASN A 603 -17.79 3.79 -21.59
CA ASN A 603 -18.85 4.76 -21.85
C ASN A 603 -18.60 6.11 -21.17
N GLU A 604 -18.10 6.15 -19.93
CA GLU A 604 -17.72 7.42 -19.28
C GLU A 604 -16.61 8.18 -20.03
N LEU A 605 -15.65 7.46 -20.62
CA LEU A 605 -14.59 8.04 -21.45
C LEU A 605 -15.15 8.57 -22.78
N LEU A 606 -16.06 7.84 -23.43
CA LEU A 606 -16.75 8.31 -24.63
C LEU A 606 -17.59 9.57 -24.33
N GLU A 607 -18.26 9.64 -23.19
CA GLU A 607 -19.02 10.83 -22.78
C GLU A 607 -18.12 12.05 -22.52
N LEU A 608 -16.93 11.84 -21.95
CA LEU A 608 -15.94 12.90 -21.77
C LEU A 608 -15.36 13.42 -23.10
N ARG A 609 -15.30 12.58 -24.15
CA ARG A 609 -14.80 12.96 -25.47
C ARG A 609 -15.89 13.60 -26.35
N ASN A 610 -17.08 12.99 -26.38
CA ASN A 610 -18.11 13.27 -27.40
C ASN A 610 -19.35 13.98 -26.85
N GLY A 611 -19.46 14.16 -25.52
CA GLY A 611 -20.69 14.59 -24.86
C GLY A 611 -21.62 13.43 -24.49
N GLN A 612 -22.74 13.72 -23.82
CA GLN A 612 -23.66 12.68 -23.32
C GLN A 612 -24.21 11.78 -24.44
N ASN A 613 -24.07 10.47 -24.26
CA ASN A 613 -24.68 9.46 -25.13
C ASN A 613 -26.04 9.04 -24.56
N SER A 614 -27.07 8.98 -25.42
CA SER A 614 -28.41 8.53 -25.03
C SER A 614 -28.53 7.01 -24.81
N ASN A 615 -27.55 6.22 -25.27
CA ASN A 615 -27.53 4.76 -25.09
C ASN A 615 -26.23 4.29 -24.43
N ARG A 616 -26.33 3.86 -23.17
CA ARG A 616 -25.22 3.40 -22.32
C ARG A 616 -25.10 1.87 -22.22
N ASN A 617 -25.89 1.13 -22.99
CA ASN A 617 -25.93 -0.33 -22.88
C ASN A 617 -24.57 -0.95 -23.21
N VAL A 618 -24.14 -1.89 -22.37
CA VAL A 618 -22.99 -2.76 -22.61
C VAL A 618 -23.48 -4.20 -22.56
N LEU A 619 -23.12 -4.97 -23.58
CA LEU A 619 -23.41 -6.39 -23.67
C LEU A 619 -22.14 -7.18 -23.31
N VAL A 620 -22.26 -8.07 -22.32
CA VAL A 620 -21.22 -9.01 -21.89
C VAL A 620 -21.76 -10.43 -21.99
N ASP A 621 -21.04 -11.27 -22.71
CA ASP A 621 -21.34 -12.70 -22.79
C ASP A 621 -20.49 -13.46 -21.76
N THR A 622 -21.15 -14.16 -20.83
CA THR A 622 -20.49 -14.89 -19.74
C THR A 622 -19.75 -16.13 -20.23
N ASP A 623 -20.19 -16.73 -21.35
CA ASP A 623 -19.47 -17.85 -21.96
C ASP A 623 -18.22 -17.33 -22.66
N GLN A 624 -18.30 -16.18 -23.34
CA GLN A 624 -17.14 -15.50 -23.90
C GLN A 624 -16.15 -15.03 -22.82
N ALA A 625 -16.64 -14.57 -21.65
CA ALA A 625 -15.79 -14.23 -20.51
C ALA A 625 -15.05 -15.47 -19.95
N ALA A 626 -15.68 -16.64 -19.95
CA ALA A 626 -15.03 -17.90 -19.61
C ALA A 626 -13.97 -18.30 -20.67
N PHE A 627 -14.29 -18.19 -21.96
CA PHE A 627 -13.32 -18.44 -23.04
C PHE A 627 -12.12 -17.48 -22.98
N TRP A 628 -12.34 -16.24 -22.56
CA TRP A 628 -11.29 -15.23 -22.38
C TRP A 628 -10.27 -15.66 -21.31
N LEU A 629 -10.71 -16.26 -20.19
CA LEU A 629 -9.79 -16.85 -19.21
C LEU A 629 -8.88 -17.93 -19.84
N GLY A 630 -9.35 -18.64 -20.87
CA GLY A 630 -8.58 -19.64 -21.61
C GLY A 630 -7.86 -19.13 -22.87
N THR A 631 -7.87 -17.82 -23.15
CA THR A 631 -7.54 -17.26 -24.49
C THR A 631 -6.18 -17.68 -25.05
N VAL A 632 -5.19 -17.88 -24.17
CA VAL A 632 -3.82 -18.29 -24.55
C VAL A 632 -3.78 -19.65 -25.27
N GLY A 633 -4.74 -20.53 -25.01
CA GLY A 633 -4.89 -21.82 -25.68
C GLY A 633 -5.86 -21.82 -26.88
N LEU A 634 -6.61 -20.73 -27.11
CA LEU A 634 -7.59 -20.59 -28.19
C LEU A 634 -7.00 -20.05 -29.50
N SER A 635 -5.79 -19.47 -29.44
CA SER A 635 -5.15 -18.88 -30.62
C SER A 635 -4.78 -19.93 -31.68
N LYS A 636 -4.90 -19.54 -32.96
CA LYS A 636 -4.42 -20.35 -34.09
C LYS A 636 -3.48 -19.56 -34.99
N HIS A 637 -2.42 -20.20 -35.46
CA HIS A 637 -1.53 -19.70 -36.51
C HIS A 637 -1.77 -20.49 -37.80
N ASN A 638 -2.13 -19.80 -38.87
CA ASN A 638 -2.47 -20.36 -40.18
C ASN A 638 -3.48 -21.54 -40.07
N GLY A 639 -4.51 -21.37 -39.24
CA GLY A 639 -5.58 -22.33 -39.01
C GLY A 639 -5.23 -23.52 -38.09
N ARG A 640 -4.02 -23.56 -37.49
CA ARG A 640 -3.59 -24.60 -36.54
C ARG A 640 -3.47 -24.04 -35.12
N THR A 641 -4.00 -24.75 -34.14
CA THR A 641 -3.89 -24.39 -32.72
C THR A 641 -2.44 -24.53 -32.22
N VAL A 642 -2.10 -23.81 -31.14
CA VAL A 642 -0.80 -23.94 -30.44
C VAL A 642 -0.50 -25.40 -30.11
N ARG A 643 -1.49 -26.13 -29.60
CA ARG A 643 -1.42 -27.55 -29.24
C ARG A 643 -1.11 -28.46 -30.42
N GLU A 644 -1.73 -28.22 -31.58
CA GLU A 644 -1.44 -28.96 -32.81
C GLU A 644 -0.03 -28.66 -33.34
N LEU A 645 0.43 -27.41 -33.24
CA LEU A 645 1.78 -27.03 -33.64
C LEU A 645 2.82 -27.67 -32.71
N ALA A 646 2.57 -27.74 -31.41
CA ALA A 646 3.41 -28.43 -30.44
C ALA A 646 3.50 -29.93 -30.70
N LYS A 647 2.34 -30.62 -30.81
CA LYS A 647 2.27 -32.07 -31.08
C LYS A 647 2.93 -32.49 -32.40
N ASN A 648 2.99 -31.59 -33.39
CA ASN A 648 3.66 -31.82 -34.68
C ASN A 648 5.14 -31.38 -34.70
N GLY A 649 5.71 -30.92 -33.59
CA GLY A 649 7.10 -30.44 -33.51
C GLY A 649 7.37 -29.15 -34.30
N LYS A 650 6.32 -28.36 -34.60
CA LYS A 650 6.41 -27.15 -35.44
C LYS A 650 6.30 -25.84 -34.67
N LEU A 651 5.86 -25.86 -33.41
CA LEU A 651 5.61 -24.64 -32.63
C LEU A 651 6.83 -23.71 -32.55
N ALA A 652 8.00 -24.22 -32.17
CA ALA A 652 9.21 -23.40 -32.09
C ALA A 652 9.59 -22.73 -33.43
N SER A 653 9.30 -23.38 -34.56
CA SER A 653 9.69 -22.90 -35.90
C SER A 653 8.89 -21.69 -36.43
N ILE A 654 7.79 -21.29 -35.76
CA ILE A 654 7.00 -20.12 -36.17
C ILE A 654 7.52 -18.81 -35.54
N PHE A 655 8.36 -18.89 -34.50
CA PHE A 655 8.84 -17.72 -33.78
C PHE A 655 10.19 -17.23 -34.36
N PRO A 656 10.36 -15.92 -34.60
CA PRO A 656 11.60 -15.38 -35.15
C PRO A 656 12.76 -15.37 -34.15
N LYS A 657 12.45 -15.46 -32.84
CA LYS A 657 13.42 -15.48 -31.73
C LYS A 657 13.05 -16.59 -30.75
N ASP A 658 14.05 -17.35 -30.31
CA ASP A 658 13.89 -18.31 -29.22
C ASP A 658 14.03 -17.61 -27.86
N LEU A 659 12.90 -17.23 -27.29
CA LEU A 659 12.81 -16.69 -25.94
C LEU A 659 12.58 -17.81 -24.90
N GLU A 660 12.03 -18.97 -25.31
CA GLU A 660 11.72 -20.10 -24.43
C GLU A 660 12.96 -20.88 -24.01
N ARG A 661 13.97 -20.95 -24.89
CA ARG A 661 15.26 -21.62 -24.65
C ARG A 661 15.06 -23.05 -24.14
N ASP A 662 15.38 -23.27 -22.87
CA ASP A 662 15.22 -24.54 -22.17
C ASP A 662 14.62 -24.27 -20.77
N ILE A 663 13.53 -23.49 -20.73
CA ILE A 663 12.76 -23.20 -19.51
C ILE A 663 12.01 -24.44 -19.03
N PHE A 664 11.42 -25.21 -19.97
CA PHE A 664 10.62 -26.42 -19.69
C PHE A 664 11.12 -27.68 -20.43
N GLY A 665 12.32 -27.67 -21.01
CA GLY A 665 12.79 -28.73 -21.92
C GLY A 665 13.16 -30.07 -21.27
N THR A 666 13.05 -30.20 -19.94
CA THR A 666 13.16 -31.48 -19.22
C THR A 666 11.97 -31.71 -18.28
N PRO A 667 11.57 -32.97 -18.02
CA PRO A 667 10.52 -33.29 -17.06
C PRO A 667 10.71 -32.68 -15.65
N LEU A 668 11.95 -32.61 -15.16
CA LEU A 668 12.26 -31.96 -13.87
C LEU A 668 12.01 -30.44 -13.90
N LYS A 669 12.40 -29.77 -14.98
CA LYS A 669 12.18 -28.32 -15.14
C LYS A 669 10.69 -27.99 -15.21
N LEU A 670 9.91 -28.81 -15.93
CA LEU A 670 8.46 -28.69 -16.01
C LEU A 670 7.78 -28.98 -14.66
N ARG A 671 8.20 -30.02 -13.93
CA ARG A 671 7.58 -30.37 -12.65
C ARG A 671 8.00 -29.47 -11.47
N ALA A 672 9.05 -28.65 -11.64
CA ALA A 672 9.38 -27.56 -10.70
C ALA A 672 8.33 -26.41 -10.63
N THR A 673 7.14 -26.58 -11.22
CA THR A 673 5.97 -25.68 -11.10
C THR A 673 4.72 -26.37 -10.52
N ALA A 674 4.87 -27.54 -9.88
CA ALA A 674 3.76 -28.33 -9.34
C ALA A 674 3.57 -28.15 -7.82
N ASN A 675 2.46 -28.68 -7.30
CA ASN A 675 2.17 -28.74 -5.86
C ASN A 675 2.79 -30.00 -5.25
N TYR A 676 3.39 -29.86 -4.07
CA TYR A 676 4.04 -30.96 -3.36
C TYR A 676 3.69 -30.99 -1.89
N GLU A 677 3.37 -32.16 -1.35
CA GLU A 677 3.19 -32.33 0.08
C GLU A 677 4.56 -32.25 0.80
N THR A 678 4.59 -31.62 1.98
CA THR A 678 5.84 -31.26 2.70
C THR A 678 6.24 -32.33 3.71
N LYS A 679 7.18 -32.08 4.62
CA LYS A 679 7.41 -33.01 5.75
C LYS A 679 6.21 -33.09 6.71
N ASP A 680 5.37 -32.05 6.72
CA ASP A 680 4.23 -31.93 7.63
C ASP A 680 2.98 -32.52 6.92
N ASP A 681 2.40 -33.58 7.49
CA ASP A 681 1.29 -34.32 6.87
C ASP A 681 0.08 -33.42 6.56
N GLY A 682 -0.46 -33.53 5.34
CA GLY A 682 -1.57 -32.70 4.88
C GLY A 682 -1.20 -31.24 4.55
N VAL A 683 0.04 -30.81 4.79
CA VAL A 683 0.52 -29.45 4.44
C VAL A 683 1.29 -29.50 3.12
N TRP A 684 0.84 -28.70 2.15
CA TRP A 684 1.41 -28.64 0.81
C TRP A 684 2.19 -27.35 0.56
N PHE A 685 3.09 -27.39 -0.42
CA PHE A 685 3.90 -26.29 -0.88
C PHE A 685 3.93 -26.25 -2.41
N GLN A 686 3.63 -25.09 -2.97
CA GLN A 686 3.73 -24.81 -4.39
C GLN A 686 5.16 -24.40 -4.72
N LEU A 687 5.90 -25.25 -5.43
CA LEU A 687 7.18 -24.85 -6.03
C LEU A 687 6.93 -24.02 -7.29
N HIS A 688 7.79 -23.05 -7.60
CA HIS A 688 7.76 -22.40 -8.91
C HIS A 688 9.14 -21.99 -9.43
N GLY A 689 9.65 -22.74 -10.40
CA GLY A 689 10.92 -22.51 -11.08
C GLY A 689 11.03 -21.18 -11.86
N SER A 690 9.97 -20.37 -11.93
CA SER A 690 9.90 -19.17 -12.76
C SER A 690 10.29 -19.48 -14.21
N LEU A 691 11.25 -18.76 -14.78
CA LEU A 691 11.80 -19.03 -16.12
C LEU A 691 13.23 -19.59 -16.05
N GLY A 692 13.51 -20.38 -15.01
CA GLY A 692 14.80 -21.01 -14.78
C GLY A 692 14.77 -21.86 -13.52
N ALA A 693 14.32 -23.12 -13.64
CA ALA A 693 14.03 -23.99 -12.50
C ALA A 693 15.25 -24.44 -11.67
N GLU A 694 16.48 -24.29 -12.18
CA GLU A 694 17.69 -24.79 -11.52
C GLU A 694 17.88 -24.36 -10.06
N PRO A 695 17.67 -23.09 -9.65
CA PRO A 695 17.89 -22.68 -8.27
C PRO A 695 16.87 -23.31 -7.31
N VAL A 696 15.63 -23.53 -7.76
CA VAL A 696 14.58 -24.21 -6.97
C VAL A 696 14.93 -25.69 -6.79
N LEU A 697 15.33 -26.37 -7.87
CA LEU A 697 15.78 -27.77 -7.82
C LEU A 697 17.01 -27.92 -6.90
N LYS A 698 18.02 -27.05 -7.03
CA LYS A 698 19.21 -27.02 -6.15
C LYS A 698 18.82 -26.76 -4.68
N THR A 699 17.85 -25.89 -4.42
CA THR A 699 17.36 -25.55 -3.07
C THR A 699 16.79 -26.75 -2.33
N ILE A 700 16.03 -27.62 -3.03
CA ILE A 700 15.49 -28.86 -2.45
C ILE A 700 16.47 -30.05 -2.51
N GLY A 701 17.73 -29.81 -2.90
CA GLY A 701 18.79 -30.83 -2.91
C GLY A 701 18.87 -31.70 -4.17
N LEU A 702 18.24 -31.29 -5.28
CA LEU A 702 18.31 -31.98 -6.57
C LEU A 702 19.37 -31.39 -7.51
N ASP A 703 20.01 -32.27 -8.27
CA ASP A 703 20.84 -31.90 -9.43
C ASP A 703 19.92 -31.59 -10.63
N PRO A 704 19.90 -30.34 -11.16
CA PRO A 704 19.05 -29.99 -12.30
C PRO A 704 19.42 -30.68 -13.62
N THR A 705 20.59 -31.34 -13.69
CA THR A 705 21.04 -32.11 -14.86
C THR A 705 20.57 -33.57 -14.84
N MET A 706 20.00 -34.03 -13.73
CA MET A 706 19.40 -35.35 -13.58
C MET A 706 18.38 -35.61 -14.71
N GLN A 707 18.43 -36.82 -15.27
CA GLN A 707 17.52 -37.24 -16.32
C GLN A 707 16.38 -38.04 -15.70
N CYS A 708 15.14 -37.72 -16.07
CA CYS A 708 13.94 -38.50 -15.79
C CYS A 708 13.30 -38.89 -17.12
N ALA A 709 12.85 -40.14 -17.26
CA ALA A 709 12.23 -40.66 -18.47
C ALA A 709 10.80 -40.14 -18.68
N SER A 710 10.14 -39.62 -17.63
CA SER A 710 8.79 -39.06 -17.72
C SER A 710 8.52 -37.96 -16.70
N ASN A 711 7.41 -37.23 -16.93
CA ASN A 711 6.86 -36.25 -15.99
C ASN A 711 6.45 -36.89 -14.65
N ASP A 712 5.97 -38.13 -14.66
CA ASP A 712 5.57 -38.87 -13.45
C ASP A 712 6.79 -39.25 -12.59
N GLU A 713 7.90 -39.63 -13.23
CA GLU A 713 9.17 -39.91 -12.55
C GLU A 713 9.74 -38.63 -11.94
N ALA A 714 9.79 -37.55 -12.72
CA ALA A 714 10.24 -36.24 -12.24
C ALA A 714 9.39 -35.73 -11.07
N TYR A 715 8.07 -35.90 -11.13
CA TYR A 715 7.18 -35.53 -10.02
C TYR A 715 7.50 -36.32 -8.75
N LYS A 716 7.68 -37.65 -8.83
CA LYS A 716 8.05 -38.49 -7.68
C LYS A 716 9.40 -38.08 -7.08
N VAL A 717 10.42 -37.89 -7.92
CA VAL A 717 11.76 -37.46 -7.50
C VAL A 717 11.72 -36.11 -6.78
N ILE A 718 10.95 -35.14 -7.28
CA ILE A 718 10.78 -33.85 -6.60
C ILE A 718 10.00 -34.02 -5.29
N ALA A 719 8.91 -34.79 -5.28
CA ALA A 719 8.12 -35.05 -4.08
C ALA A 719 8.95 -35.68 -2.94
N GLU A 720 9.74 -36.71 -3.24
CA GLU A 720 10.67 -37.35 -2.28
C GLU A 720 11.71 -36.38 -1.69
N ASN A 721 12.04 -35.31 -2.40
CA ASN A 721 12.97 -34.28 -1.92
C ASN A 721 12.26 -33.17 -1.15
N VAL A 722 11.06 -32.75 -1.57
CA VAL A 722 10.23 -31.78 -0.83
C VAL A 722 9.80 -32.34 0.54
N ARG A 723 9.45 -33.64 0.62
CA ARG A 723 9.06 -34.33 1.87
C ARG A 723 10.12 -34.32 2.98
N LYS A 724 11.35 -33.86 2.69
CA LYS A 724 12.44 -33.74 3.67
C LYS A 724 12.34 -32.49 4.55
N PHE A 725 11.58 -31.48 4.11
CA PHE A 725 11.56 -30.13 4.68
C PHE A 725 10.16 -29.73 5.15
N GLY A 726 10.07 -28.99 6.26
CA GLY A 726 8.79 -28.45 6.73
C GLY A 726 8.27 -27.29 5.85
N ALA A 727 6.97 -27.00 5.89
CA ALA A 727 6.38 -25.99 4.99
C ALA A 727 6.97 -24.57 5.20
N HIS A 728 7.15 -24.16 6.46
CA HIS A 728 7.80 -22.88 6.80
C HIS A 728 9.32 -22.87 6.52
N GLU A 729 9.97 -24.04 6.59
CA GLU A 729 11.38 -24.19 6.24
C GLU A 729 11.58 -23.95 4.73
N LEU A 730 10.75 -24.60 3.89
CA LEU A 730 10.70 -24.36 2.45
C LEU A 730 10.40 -22.90 2.12
N GLU A 731 9.43 -22.27 2.79
CA GLU A 731 9.11 -20.86 2.58
C GLU A 731 10.32 -19.96 2.87
N MET A 732 11.01 -20.19 3.99
CA MET A 732 12.18 -19.41 4.37
C MET A 732 13.38 -19.66 3.44
N MET A 733 13.59 -20.90 3.00
CA MET A 733 14.63 -21.25 2.01
C MET A 733 14.42 -20.52 0.68
N HIS A 734 13.17 -20.42 0.21
CA HIS A 734 12.83 -19.66 -1.00
C HIS A 734 12.94 -18.15 -0.77
N PHE A 735 12.49 -17.64 0.38
CA PHE A 735 12.57 -16.23 0.74
C PHE A 735 14.02 -15.72 0.76
N VAL A 736 14.91 -16.39 1.51
CA VAL A 736 16.33 -16.00 1.66
C VAL A 736 17.08 -16.00 0.32
N GLN A 737 16.68 -16.87 -0.62
CA GLN A 737 17.29 -16.97 -1.94
C GLN A 737 16.57 -16.15 -3.02
N GLY A 738 15.50 -15.42 -2.69
CA GLY A 738 14.75 -14.59 -3.65
C GLY A 738 14.01 -15.40 -4.73
N LEU A 739 13.59 -16.62 -4.40
CA LEU A 739 12.90 -17.59 -5.26
C LEU A 739 11.37 -17.55 -5.06
N CYS A 740 10.62 -18.08 -6.03
CA CYS A 740 9.18 -18.27 -5.91
C CYS A 740 8.86 -19.58 -5.21
N GLY A 741 7.97 -19.52 -4.24
CA GLY A 741 7.43 -20.67 -3.53
C GLY A 741 6.49 -20.19 -2.43
N SER A 742 5.43 -20.95 -2.13
CA SER A 742 4.51 -20.63 -1.05
C SER A 742 3.90 -21.89 -0.45
N ILE A 743 3.59 -21.82 0.83
CA ILE A 743 2.73 -22.78 1.51
C ILE A 743 1.33 -22.69 0.90
N CYS A 744 0.70 -23.84 0.67
CA CYS A 744 -0.68 -23.91 0.24
C CYS A 744 -1.57 -23.81 1.49
N TYR A 745 -2.12 -22.62 1.74
CA TYR A 745 -2.95 -22.39 2.92
C TYR A 745 -4.41 -22.84 2.69
N THR A 746 -5.15 -23.06 3.77
CA THR A 746 -6.62 -22.96 3.70
C THR A 746 -7.03 -21.48 3.62
N PRO A 747 -8.23 -21.14 3.12
CA PRO A 747 -8.71 -19.75 3.10
C PRO A 747 -8.67 -19.08 4.48
N ALA A 748 -9.16 -19.75 5.53
CA ALA A 748 -9.03 -19.24 6.91
C ALA A 748 -7.58 -19.11 7.40
N GLY A 749 -6.68 -19.99 6.94
CA GLY A 749 -5.24 -19.91 7.26
C GLY A 749 -4.58 -18.70 6.61
N TRP A 750 -4.91 -18.42 5.34
CA TRP A 750 -4.43 -17.25 4.62
C TRP A 750 -4.83 -15.94 5.30
N GLU A 751 -6.11 -15.79 5.66
CA GLU A 751 -6.63 -14.56 6.29
C GLU A 751 -5.98 -14.27 7.66
N GLN A 752 -5.40 -15.27 8.33
CA GLN A 752 -4.64 -15.07 9.56
C GLN A 752 -3.24 -14.51 9.34
N THR A 753 -2.66 -14.64 8.15
CA THR A 753 -1.31 -14.14 7.84
C THR A 753 -1.22 -12.61 7.91
N ARG A 754 -0.03 -12.08 8.21
CA ARG A 754 0.23 -10.62 8.13
C ARG A 754 0.07 -10.12 6.69
N MET A 755 0.44 -10.93 5.69
CA MET A 755 0.36 -10.55 4.28
C MET A 755 -1.08 -10.34 3.81
N ALA A 756 -2.00 -11.26 4.13
CA ALA A 756 -3.42 -11.09 3.82
C ALA A 756 -4.02 -9.83 4.48
N LYS A 757 -3.67 -9.59 5.75
CA LYS A 757 -4.14 -8.45 6.54
C LYS A 757 -3.60 -7.09 6.08
N ASP A 758 -2.42 -7.06 5.47
CA ASP A 758 -1.89 -5.85 4.85
C ASP A 758 -2.54 -5.63 3.48
N LEU A 759 -2.62 -6.67 2.64
CA LEU A 759 -3.25 -6.61 1.32
C LEU A 759 -4.73 -6.21 1.39
N SER A 760 -5.49 -6.69 2.39
CA SER A 760 -6.91 -6.39 2.57
C SER A 760 -7.21 -4.92 2.93
N LYS A 761 -6.20 -4.10 3.19
CA LYS A 761 -6.35 -2.65 3.41
C LYS A 761 -6.50 -1.87 2.10
N HIS A 762 -6.21 -2.51 0.97
CA HIS A 762 -6.30 -1.91 -0.36
C HIS A 762 -7.55 -2.40 -1.09
N PRO A 763 -8.26 -1.54 -1.85
CA PRO A 763 -9.37 -1.97 -2.69
C PRO A 763 -8.86 -2.82 -3.85
N LEU A 764 -9.72 -3.67 -4.43
CA LEU A 764 -9.36 -4.54 -5.55
C LEU A 764 -8.82 -3.73 -6.76
N ILE A 765 -9.53 -2.68 -7.15
CA ILE A 765 -9.08 -1.72 -8.16
C ILE A 765 -8.38 -0.55 -7.43
N ASN A 766 -7.10 -0.76 -7.12
CA ASN A 766 -6.28 0.17 -6.33
C ASN A 766 -5.68 1.26 -7.21
N TYR A 767 -6.44 2.31 -7.51
CA TYR A 767 -5.92 3.52 -8.17
C TYR A 767 -6.01 4.76 -7.25
N LYS A 768 -4.95 5.59 -7.24
CA LYS A 768 -4.84 6.77 -6.37
C LYS A 768 -4.12 7.92 -7.08
N GLN A 769 -4.65 9.14 -6.96
CA GLN A 769 -3.98 10.35 -7.45
C GLN A 769 -2.72 10.65 -6.62
N GLN A 770 -1.63 11.01 -7.28
CA GLN A 770 -0.34 11.29 -6.66
C GLN A 770 -0.25 12.77 -6.26
N THR A 771 -0.88 13.11 -5.13
CA THR A 771 -1.03 14.50 -4.64
C THR A 771 0.29 15.17 -4.23
N HIS A 772 1.38 14.41 -4.08
CA HIS A 772 2.72 14.92 -3.83
C HIS A 772 3.48 15.30 -5.13
N ALA A 773 2.98 14.90 -6.29
CA ALA A 773 3.55 15.27 -7.58
C ALA A 773 3.27 16.75 -7.90
N VAL A 774 4.04 17.32 -8.83
CA VAL A 774 3.73 18.66 -9.38
C VAL A 774 2.33 18.61 -10.03
N PRO A 775 1.38 19.49 -9.64
CA PRO A 775 0.06 19.50 -10.23
C PRO A 775 0.11 19.75 -11.74
N THR A 776 -0.56 18.91 -12.52
CA THR A 776 -0.77 19.11 -13.96
C THR A 776 -2.26 19.38 -14.23
N PRO A 777 -2.61 20.24 -15.20
CA PRO A 777 -4.00 20.53 -15.54
C PRO A 777 -4.77 19.29 -16.01
N ALA A 778 -6.10 19.39 -16.01
CA ALA A 778 -6.97 18.41 -16.67
C ALA A 778 -6.67 18.39 -18.19
N ILE A 779 -6.51 17.18 -18.73
CA ILE A 779 -6.14 16.97 -20.15
C ILE A 779 -7.31 16.27 -20.87
N PRO A 780 -8.03 16.96 -21.77
CA PRO A 780 -9.08 16.35 -22.56
C PRO A 780 -8.59 15.11 -23.32
N LEU A 781 -9.49 14.15 -23.53
CA LEU A 781 -9.19 12.97 -24.36
C LEU A 781 -8.91 13.41 -25.80
N PRO A 782 -7.89 12.83 -26.48
CA PRO A 782 -7.60 13.17 -27.87
C PRO A 782 -8.79 12.95 -28.80
N VAL A 783 -8.92 13.81 -29.80
CA VAL A 783 -9.84 13.62 -30.94
C VAL A 783 -9.13 12.74 -31.97
N SER A 784 -9.80 11.68 -32.42
CA SER A 784 -9.28 10.72 -33.39
C SER A 784 -10.35 10.35 -34.41
N THR A 785 -9.93 9.83 -35.57
CA THR A 785 -10.82 9.17 -36.54
C THR A 785 -11.28 7.80 -36.06
N ASP A 786 -10.50 7.15 -35.20
CA ASP A 786 -10.92 5.96 -34.46
C ASP A 786 -11.83 6.39 -33.30
N LYS A 787 -13.06 5.86 -33.27
CA LYS A 787 -14.08 6.23 -32.28
C LYS A 787 -13.97 5.43 -30.98
N ARG A 788 -13.08 4.44 -30.87
CA ARG A 788 -12.95 3.62 -29.66
C ARG A 788 -12.52 4.45 -28.42
N PRO A 789 -12.94 4.06 -27.19
CA PRO A 789 -12.79 4.88 -25.98
C PRO A 789 -11.39 5.42 -25.66
N LEU A 790 -10.34 4.68 -26.01
CA LEU A 790 -8.94 5.02 -25.74
C LEU A 790 -8.15 5.44 -26.99
N ALA A 791 -8.82 5.70 -28.12
CA ALA A 791 -8.18 6.21 -29.33
C ALA A 791 -7.27 7.43 -29.04
N GLY A 792 -6.00 7.36 -29.44
CA GLY A 792 -5.00 8.41 -29.21
C GLY A 792 -4.33 8.40 -27.82
N ILE A 793 -4.64 7.46 -26.95
CA ILE A 793 -3.91 7.24 -25.68
C ILE A 793 -2.67 6.39 -25.96
N LYS A 794 -1.48 6.89 -25.61
CA LYS A 794 -0.21 6.12 -25.72
C LYS A 794 0.08 5.32 -24.46
N VAL A 795 0.35 4.02 -24.61
CA VAL A 795 0.76 3.12 -23.52
C VAL A 795 2.15 2.57 -23.83
N VAL A 796 3.06 2.66 -22.86
CA VAL A 796 4.36 1.96 -22.91
C VAL A 796 4.39 0.93 -21.79
N GLU A 797 4.66 -0.32 -22.11
CA GLU A 797 4.58 -1.41 -21.14
C GLU A 797 5.85 -2.29 -21.06
N LEU A 798 6.36 -2.47 -19.84
CA LEU A 798 7.50 -3.32 -19.48
C LEU A 798 6.95 -4.55 -18.74
N VAL A 799 6.27 -5.41 -19.49
CA VAL A 799 5.46 -6.53 -18.97
C VAL A 799 5.76 -7.83 -19.70
N ARG A 800 5.49 -8.96 -19.04
CA ARG A 800 5.88 -10.31 -19.48
C ARG A 800 4.81 -11.34 -19.06
N ILE A 801 4.82 -12.53 -19.66
CA ILE A 801 3.91 -13.64 -19.33
C ILE A 801 2.43 -13.32 -19.61
N ILE A 802 1.55 -13.12 -18.61
CA ILE A 802 0.09 -13.02 -18.83
C ILE A 802 -0.51 -11.75 -18.20
N ALA A 803 -0.44 -11.57 -16.87
CA ALA A 803 -1.14 -10.46 -16.20
C ALA A 803 -0.85 -9.07 -16.79
N GLY A 804 0.41 -8.64 -16.78
CA GLY A 804 0.81 -7.39 -17.43
C GLY A 804 0.42 -7.30 -18.91
N PRO A 805 0.73 -8.29 -19.78
CA PRO A 805 0.29 -8.32 -21.18
C PRO A 805 -1.22 -8.19 -21.39
N VAL A 806 -2.06 -8.72 -20.49
CA VAL A 806 -3.52 -8.58 -20.56
C VAL A 806 -3.95 -7.13 -20.33
N ILE A 807 -3.22 -6.34 -19.52
CA ILE A 807 -3.45 -4.88 -19.38
C ILE A 807 -3.32 -4.22 -20.77
N GLY A 808 -2.17 -4.37 -21.43
CA GLY A 808 -1.89 -3.82 -22.74
C GLY A 808 -2.89 -4.26 -23.80
N THR A 809 -3.12 -5.57 -23.95
CA THR A 809 -4.07 -6.10 -24.95
C THR A 809 -5.50 -5.58 -24.73
N THR A 810 -5.91 -5.37 -23.47
CA THR A 810 -7.24 -4.81 -23.16
C THR A 810 -7.32 -3.34 -23.58
N LEU A 811 -6.34 -2.52 -23.22
CA LEU A 811 -6.27 -1.11 -23.62
C LEU A 811 -6.15 -0.95 -25.16
N ALA A 812 -5.39 -1.82 -25.82
CA ALA A 812 -5.25 -1.86 -27.28
C ALA A 812 -6.59 -2.19 -27.98
N SER A 813 -7.38 -3.11 -27.42
CA SER A 813 -8.71 -3.44 -27.96
C SER A 813 -9.66 -2.23 -27.91
N LEU A 814 -9.50 -1.37 -26.90
CA LEU A 814 -10.21 -0.12 -26.68
C LEU A 814 -9.61 1.08 -27.46
N GLY A 815 -8.60 0.86 -28.30
CA GLY A 815 -8.02 1.87 -29.20
C GLY A 815 -6.76 2.58 -28.71
N ALA A 816 -6.19 2.20 -27.58
CA ALA A 816 -4.89 2.72 -27.18
C ALA A 816 -3.77 2.25 -28.13
N ASP A 817 -2.78 3.11 -28.40
CA ASP A 817 -1.53 2.71 -29.05
C ASP A 817 -0.59 2.12 -27.98
N VAL A 818 -0.45 0.80 -28.00
CA VAL A 818 0.31 0.05 -26.98
C VAL A 818 1.64 -0.41 -27.57
N ILE A 819 2.73 0.02 -26.94
CA ILE A 819 4.10 -0.37 -27.26
C ILE A 819 4.64 -1.22 -26.11
N ARG A 820 4.82 -2.53 -26.36
CA ARG A 820 5.46 -3.45 -25.43
C ARG A 820 6.96 -3.48 -25.62
N VAL A 821 7.66 -3.31 -24.51
CA VAL A 821 9.11 -3.27 -24.42
C VAL A 821 9.60 -4.59 -23.85
N ASN A 822 10.22 -5.41 -24.70
CA ASN A 822 10.85 -6.67 -24.32
C ASN A 822 12.36 -6.61 -24.59
N CYS A 823 13.10 -7.59 -24.07
CA CYS A 823 14.54 -7.73 -24.32
C CYS A 823 14.84 -9.17 -24.74
N SER A 824 15.40 -9.36 -25.93
CA SER A 824 15.69 -10.68 -26.51
C SER A 824 16.76 -11.47 -25.72
N ARG A 825 17.51 -10.78 -24.85
CA ARG A 825 18.44 -11.42 -23.91
C ARG A 825 17.75 -12.04 -22.68
N LEU A 826 16.49 -11.72 -22.41
CA LEU A 826 15.72 -12.31 -21.31
C LEU A 826 14.87 -13.50 -21.79
N PRO A 827 14.75 -14.60 -21.01
CA PRO A 827 13.90 -15.72 -21.36
C PRO A 827 12.42 -15.34 -21.20
N ASP A 828 11.56 -15.70 -22.14
CA ASP A 828 10.10 -15.43 -22.14
C ASP A 828 9.29 -16.56 -22.78
N PHE A 829 7.98 -16.62 -22.53
CA PHE A 829 7.16 -17.71 -23.03
C PHE A 829 6.55 -17.38 -24.41
N ASN A 830 7.16 -17.91 -25.48
CA ASN A 830 6.81 -17.57 -26.86
C ASN A 830 5.34 -17.88 -27.20
N SER A 831 4.79 -19.01 -26.77
CA SER A 831 3.40 -19.38 -27.13
C SER A 831 2.34 -18.32 -26.76
N LEU A 832 2.54 -17.56 -25.67
CA LEU A 832 1.59 -16.57 -25.17
C LEU A 832 1.42 -15.36 -26.11
N GLN A 833 2.47 -15.00 -26.86
CA GLN A 833 2.48 -13.83 -27.75
C GLN A 833 1.48 -13.96 -28.93
N LEU A 834 1.01 -15.18 -29.24
CA LEU A 834 0.03 -15.47 -30.29
C LEU A 834 -1.39 -14.95 -29.96
N SER A 835 -1.64 -14.57 -28.70
CA SER A 835 -2.90 -13.95 -28.27
C SER A 835 -2.67 -12.61 -27.55
N LEU A 836 -1.70 -12.55 -26.65
CA LEU A 836 -1.48 -11.41 -25.75
C LEU A 836 -0.66 -10.26 -26.38
N ASN A 837 -0.49 -10.28 -27.71
CA ASN A 837 0.06 -9.16 -28.48
C ASN A 837 -0.96 -8.59 -29.49
N ALA A 838 -2.22 -9.05 -29.50
CA ALA A 838 -3.24 -8.57 -30.43
C ALA A 838 -3.46 -7.05 -30.28
N GLY A 839 -3.32 -6.28 -31.36
CA GLY A 839 -3.35 -4.81 -31.32
C GLY A 839 -2.13 -4.13 -30.68
N VAL A 840 -1.10 -4.88 -30.26
CA VAL A 840 0.09 -4.36 -29.56
C VAL A 840 1.31 -4.38 -30.49
N ARG A 841 2.10 -3.31 -30.47
CA ARG A 841 3.40 -3.21 -31.16
C ARG A 841 4.52 -3.61 -30.21
N THR A 842 5.57 -4.28 -30.68
CA THR A 842 6.69 -4.70 -29.81
C THR A 842 8.03 -4.09 -30.23
N VAL A 843 8.90 -3.90 -29.24
CA VAL A 843 10.27 -3.43 -29.45
C VAL A 843 11.27 -4.24 -28.64
N ASP A 844 12.45 -4.47 -29.21
CA ASP A 844 13.62 -5.00 -28.52
C ASP A 844 14.43 -3.84 -27.92
N ILE A 845 14.48 -3.75 -26.59
CA ILE A 845 15.22 -2.74 -25.83
C ILE A 845 15.94 -3.45 -24.67
N ASP A 846 17.25 -3.31 -24.62
CA ASP A 846 18.05 -3.80 -23.50
C ASP A 846 18.34 -2.68 -22.48
N LEU A 847 17.72 -2.75 -21.30
CA LEU A 847 17.96 -1.79 -20.21
C LEU A 847 19.41 -1.80 -19.68
N ALA A 848 20.26 -2.75 -20.09
CA ALA A 848 21.70 -2.73 -19.82
C ALA A 848 22.51 -1.86 -20.81
N VAL A 849 21.92 -1.44 -21.93
CA VAL A 849 22.53 -0.57 -22.94
C VAL A 849 21.99 0.85 -22.77
N ASP A 850 22.87 1.82 -22.57
CA ASP A 850 22.48 3.20 -22.26
C ASP A 850 21.71 3.89 -23.41
N GLU A 851 22.02 3.53 -24.65
CA GLU A 851 21.32 4.01 -25.86
C GLU A 851 19.88 3.50 -25.95
N ASP A 852 19.67 2.21 -25.68
CA ASP A 852 18.33 1.60 -25.60
C ASP A 852 17.52 2.16 -24.42
N LEU A 853 18.16 2.36 -23.26
CA LEU A 853 17.52 3.03 -22.12
C LEU A 853 17.11 4.46 -22.47
N LYS A 854 17.93 5.20 -23.23
CA LYS A 854 17.58 6.53 -23.72
C LYS A 854 16.39 6.50 -24.68
N HIS A 855 16.37 5.59 -25.66
CA HIS A 855 15.21 5.41 -26.55
C HIS A 855 13.95 5.05 -25.76
N LEU A 856 14.05 4.24 -24.70
CA LEU A 856 12.92 3.98 -23.82
C LEU A 856 12.42 5.24 -23.11
N MET A 857 13.31 6.06 -22.55
CA MET A 857 12.91 7.31 -21.89
C MET A 857 12.21 8.27 -22.88
N GLU A 858 12.71 8.35 -24.12
CA GLU A 858 12.06 9.11 -25.22
C GLU A 858 10.67 8.55 -25.57
N LEU A 859 10.47 7.22 -25.54
CA LEU A 859 9.15 6.60 -25.74
C LEU A 859 8.15 6.86 -24.59
N ILE A 860 8.63 7.07 -23.36
CA ILE A 860 7.77 7.35 -22.18
C ILE A 860 7.48 8.85 -22.05
N GLU A 861 8.33 9.74 -22.59
CA GLU A 861 8.22 11.19 -22.43
C GLU A 861 6.87 11.78 -22.88
N ASP A 862 6.23 11.21 -23.90
CA ASP A 862 4.90 11.56 -24.44
C ASP A 862 3.77 10.62 -23.97
N ALA A 863 4.11 9.48 -23.35
CA ALA A 863 3.18 8.43 -22.94
C ALA A 863 2.08 8.90 -21.95
N ASP A 864 0.89 8.35 -22.10
CA ASP A 864 -0.24 8.59 -21.20
C ASP A 864 -0.28 7.58 -20.05
N VAL A 865 0.07 6.32 -20.36
CA VAL A 865 0.14 5.22 -19.41
C VAL A 865 1.52 4.56 -19.50
N PHE A 866 2.12 4.29 -18.35
CA PHE A 866 3.28 3.42 -18.23
C PHE A 866 2.89 2.19 -17.39
N VAL A 867 3.12 0.98 -17.90
CA VAL A 867 2.77 -0.27 -17.21
C VAL A 867 4.03 -1.07 -16.95
N GLN A 868 4.18 -1.65 -15.76
CA GLN A 868 5.37 -2.43 -15.41
C GLN A 868 5.02 -3.66 -14.56
N GLY A 869 5.64 -4.81 -14.88
CA GLY A 869 5.46 -6.10 -14.20
C GLY A 869 6.73 -6.64 -13.52
N TYR A 870 7.66 -5.76 -13.15
CA TYR A 870 8.90 -6.11 -12.46
C TYR A 870 8.72 -6.08 -10.94
N ARG A 871 9.51 -6.90 -10.23
CA ARG A 871 9.56 -6.86 -8.75
C ARG A 871 9.85 -5.42 -8.28
N PRO A 872 9.21 -4.96 -7.19
CA PRO A 872 9.44 -3.61 -6.65
C PRO A 872 10.93 -3.24 -6.55
N GLY A 873 11.25 -2.00 -6.91
CA GLY A 873 12.62 -1.47 -6.86
C GLY A 873 13.60 -1.97 -7.96
N VAL A 874 13.26 -2.98 -8.78
CA VAL A 874 14.18 -3.50 -9.80
C VAL A 874 14.45 -2.49 -10.91
N ILE A 875 13.39 -1.95 -11.53
CA ILE A 875 13.50 -0.94 -12.60
C ILE A 875 13.72 0.48 -12.06
N ALA A 876 13.44 0.73 -10.77
CA ALA A 876 13.73 2.00 -10.12
C ALA A 876 15.22 2.39 -10.23
N ARG A 877 16.13 1.41 -10.15
CA ARG A 877 17.58 1.60 -10.36
C ARG A 877 17.97 2.04 -11.78
N LYS A 878 17.03 2.02 -12.73
CA LYS A 878 17.20 2.49 -14.12
C LYS A 878 16.51 3.83 -14.37
N GLY A 879 16.04 4.52 -13.33
CA GLY A 879 15.30 5.79 -13.47
C GLY A 879 13.84 5.62 -13.87
N LEU A 880 13.30 4.39 -13.76
CA LEU A 880 11.94 4.04 -14.15
C LEU A 880 11.00 3.85 -12.93
N SER A 881 11.31 4.48 -11.79
CA SER A 881 10.39 4.49 -10.65
C SER A 881 9.23 5.47 -10.87
N LEU A 882 8.11 5.27 -10.14
CA LEU A 882 7.02 6.24 -10.08
C LEU A 882 7.53 7.67 -9.92
N ASN A 883 8.39 7.92 -8.92
CA ASN A 883 8.90 9.27 -8.63
C ASN A 883 9.69 9.87 -9.80
N ASN A 884 10.52 9.06 -10.47
CA ASN A 884 11.27 9.55 -11.64
C ASN A 884 10.34 9.90 -12.82
N LEU A 885 9.30 9.09 -13.04
CA LEU A 885 8.32 9.37 -14.09
C LEU A 885 7.44 10.59 -13.73
N LEU A 886 7.09 10.77 -12.46
CA LEU A 886 6.41 11.99 -11.96
C LEU A 886 7.27 13.25 -12.18
N GLU A 887 8.57 13.20 -11.86
CA GLU A 887 9.53 14.29 -12.12
C GLU A 887 9.72 14.57 -13.61
N MET A 888 9.72 13.53 -14.45
CA MET A 888 9.81 13.66 -15.90
C MET A 888 8.56 14.35 -16.46
N VAL A 889 7.36 13.86 -16.13
CA VAL A 889 6.12 14.39 -16.72
C VAL A 889 5.65 15.71 -16.12
N ALA A 890 6.19 16.11 -14.96
CA ALA A 890 6.03 17.46 -14.43
C ALA A 890 6.50 18.53 -15.43
N LYS A 891 7.58 18.27 -16.18
CA LYS A 891 8.19 19.22 -17.14
C LYS A 891 7.32 19.48 -18.37
N ARG A 892 6.56 18.47 -18.83
CA ARG A 892 5.67 18.58 -20.01
C ARG A 892 4.27 19.11 -19.68
N GLY A 893 3.92 19.28 -18.39
CA GLY A 893 2.60 19.77 -17.96
C GLY A 893 1.43 18.81 -18.23
N LYS A 894 1.69 17.52 -18.45
CA LYS A 894 0.69 16.46 -18.74
C LYS A 894 0.92 15.28 -17.81
N GLY A 895 0.01 15.04 -16.86
CA GLY A 895 0.12 13.94 -15.90
C GLY A 895 0.15 12.55 -16.56
N ILE A 896 0.64 11.55 -15.81
CA ILE A 896 0.78 10.16 -16.27
C ILE A 896 -0.03 9.20 -15.40
N VAL A 897 -0.47 8.09 -15.99
CA VAL A 897 -0.98 6.93 -15.26
C VAL A 897 0.14 5.89 -15.18
N TYR A 898 0.65 5.63 -13.99
CA TYR A 898 1.69 4.64 -13.73
C TYR A 898 1.04 3.39 -13.12
N VAL A 899 1.18 2.23 -13.78
CA VAL A 899 0.51 0.97 -13.44
C VAL A 899 1.57 -0.06 -13.04
N GLU A 900 1.44 -0.61 -11.84
CA GLU A 900 2.28 -1.71 -11.35
C GLU A 900 1.45 -2.98 -11.21
N GLU A 901 1.95 -4.05 -11.82
CA GLU A 901 1.41 -5.40 -11.68
C GLU A 901 2.45 -6.24 -10.92
N ASN A 902 2.00 -6.94 -9.88
CA ASN A 902 2.85 -7.91 -9.19
C ASN A 902 2.00 -9.00 -8.49
N CYS A 903 2.66 -9.96 -7.83
CA CYS A 903 1.95 -11.04 -7.15
C CYS A 903 1.27 -10.64 -5.84
N TYR A 904 1.93 -9.81 -5.02
CA TYR A 904 1.64 -9.67 -3.59
C TYR A 904 0.85 -8.40 -3.23
N GLY A 905 0.89 -7.35 -4.05
CA GLY A 905 0.36 -6.01 -3.76
C GLY A 905 1.43 -4.96 -3.50
N PRO A 906 1.03 -3.78 -2.99
CA PRO A 906 1.92 -2.62 -2.84
C PRO A 906 2.81 -2.66 -1.60
N ASP A 907 2.40 -3.39 -0.55
CA ASP A 907 3.04 -3.42 0.76
C ASP A 907 2.82 -4.79 1.46
N GLY A 908 3.32 -4.90 2.70
CA GLY A 908 3.32 -6.14 3.47
C GLY A 908 4.62 -6.96 3.37
N PRO A 909 4.78 -7.98 4.21
CA PRO A 909 6.06 -8.71 4.39
C PRO A 909 6.53 -9.50 3.17
N MET A 910 5.68 -9.67 2.15
CA MET A 910 6.00 -10.40 0.92
C MET A 910 6.03 -9.53 -0.34
N ALA A 911 5.79 -8.21 -0.25
CA ALA A 911 5.66 -7.33 -1.42
C ALA A 911 6.84 -7.38 -2.41
N GLU A 912 8.08 -7.52 -1.90
CA GLU A 912 9.30 -7.60 -2.71
C GLU A 912 9.61 -9.01 -3.26
N ARG A 913 8.88 -10.04 -2.82
CA ARG A 913 9.08 -11.42 -3.28
C ARG A 913 8.61 -11.55 -4.74
N PRO A 914 9.25 -12.41 -5.55
CA PRO A 914 8.66 -12.81 -6.81
C PRO A 914 7.49 -13.76 -6.59
N GLY A 915 6.48 -13.67 -7.44
CA GLY A 915 5.39 -14.62 -7.47
C GLY A 915 4.81 -14.75 -8.87
N TRP A 916 3.89 -15.70 -8.99
CA TRP A 916 3.19 -16.14 -10.19
C TRP A 916 1.76 -16.51 -9.79
N GLN A 917 0.84 -16.71 -10.73
CA GLN A 917 -0.54 -17.07 -10.37
C GLN A 917 -0.62 -18.30 -9.46
N GLN A 918 0.21 -19.33 -9.69
CA GLN A 918 0.21 -20.56 -8.88
C GLN A 918 0.59 -20.28 -7.42
N ILE A 919 1.47 -19.28 -7.21
CA ILE A 919 1.85 -18.80 -5.88
C ILE A 919 0.68 -18.06 -5.22
N ALA A 920 -0.11 -17.31 -5.98
CA ALA A 920 -1.34 -16.70 -5.49
C ALA A 920 -2.41 -17.76 -5.16
N ASP A 921 -2.67 -18.72 -6.06
CA ASP A 921 -3.65 -19.79 -5.85
C ASP A 921 -3.34 -20.67 -4.64
N ALA A 922 -2.05 -20.98 -4.43
CA ALA A 922 -1.57 -21.67 -3.25
C ALA A 922 -1.73 -20.83 -1.98
N ALA A 923 -1.25 -19.58 -2.01
CA ALA A 923 -1.23 -18.72 -0.83
C ALA A 923 -2.63 -18.36 -0.34
N THR A 924 -3.57 -18.05 -1.24
CA THR A 924 -4.94 -17.66 -0.87
C THR A 924 -5.82 -18.84 -0.48
N GLY A 925 -5.46 -20.05 -0.92
CA GLY A 925 -6.22 -21.29 -0.69
C GLY A 925 -7.12 -21.73 -1.84
N CYS A 926 -7.05 -21.09 -3.02
CA CYS A 926 -7.73 -21.57 -4.22
C CYS A 926 -7.27 -22.99 -4.62
N SER A 927 -5.99 -23.32 -4.43
CA SER A 927 -5.47 -24.67 -4.69
C SER A 927 -6.01 -25.73 -3.74
N TYR A 928 -6.18 -25.40 -2.45
CA TYR A 928 -6.78 -26.26 -1.44
C TYR A 928 -8.27 -26.51 -1.73
N VAL A 929 -9.03 -25.44 -2.00
CA VAL A 929 -10.45 -25.51 -2.38
C VAL A 929 -10.66 -26.33 -3.67
N THR A 930 -9.76 -26.18 -4.65
CA THR A 930 -9.80 -26.97 -5.90
C THR A 930 -9.56 -28.46 -5.61
N GLY A 931 -8.55 -28.81 -4.80
CA GLY A 931 -8.28 -30.20 -4.41
C GLY A 931 -9.46 -30.85 -3.66
N ARG A 932 -10.07 -30.11 -2.70
CA ARG A 932 -11.30 -30.51 -2.01
C ARG A 932 -12.46 -30.78 -2.98
N SER A 933 -12.66 -29.91 -3.97
CA SER A 933 -13.75 -30.05 -4.97
C SER A 933 -13.59 -31.24 -5.92
N LEU A 934 -12.37 -31.76 -6.05
CA LEU A 934 -12.06 -32.96 -6.84
C LEU A 934 -12.17 -34.26 -6.01
N GLY A 935 -12.55 -34.17 -4.73
CA GLY A 935 -12.71 -35.32 -3.85
C GLY A 935 -11.39 -35.91 -3.33
N HIS A 936 -10.30 -35.15 -3.35
CA HIS A 936 -9.04 -35.58 -2.73
C HIS A 936 -9.12 -35.55 -1.19
N GLU A 937 -8.16 -36.25 -0.55
CA GLU A 937 -7.98 -36.20 0.91
C GLU A 937 -7.74 -34.76 1.40
N ASP A 938 -8.20 -34.45 2.61
CA ASP A 938 -8.09 -33.10 3.15
C ASP A 938 -6.63 -32.62 3.22
N GLY A 939 -6.43 -31.34 2.94
CA GLY A 939 -5.10 -30.74 2.72
C GLY A 939 -4.59 -30.83 1.28
N THR A 940 -5.03 -31.81 0.46
CA THR A 940 -4.54 -31.96 -0.92
C THR A 940 -4.78 -30.72 -1.77
N CYS A 941 -3.71 -30.19 -2.38
CA CYS A 941 -3.75 -28.95 -3.15
C CYS A 941 -3.54 -29.19 -4.65
N VAL A 942 -4.48 -28.74 -5.47
CA VAL A 942 -4.47 -28.86 -6.94
C VAL A 942 -4.67 -27.49 -7.55
N LEU A 943 -3.89 -27.12 -8.57
CA LEU A 943 -4.04 -25.80 -9.19
C LEU A 943 -5.39 -25.64 -9.91
N PRO A 944 -6.00 -24.44 -9.90
CA PRO A 944 -7.12 -24.12 -10.78
C PRO A 944 -6.78 -24.34 -12.26
N ALA A 945 -7.75 -24.79 -13.06
CA ALA A 945 -7.47 -25.30 -14.40
C ALA A 945 -7.36 -24.24 -15.52
N LEU A 946 -7.54 -22.96 -15.19
CA LEU A 946 -7.41 -21.82 -16.10
C LEU A 946 -6.44 -20.81 -15.49
N PRO A 947 -5.80 -19.94 -16.29
CA PRO A 947 -4.86 -18.94 -15.79
C PRO A 947 -5.56 -17.77 -15.08
N VAL A 948 -6.43 -18.04 -14.10
CA VAL A 948 -7.45 -17.10 -13.61
C VAL A 948 -6.85 -15.87 -12.92
N PRO A 949 -5.94 -15.98 -11.92
CA PRO A 949 -5.40 -14.79 -11.27
C PRO A 949 -4.66 -13.89 -12.25
N ASP A 950 -3.86 -14.48 -13.14
CA ASP A 950 -3.13 -13.78 -14.19
C ASP A 950 -4.08 -12.94 -15.07
N MET A 951 -5.12 -13.57 -15.63
CA MET A 951 -6.09 -12.89 -16.50
C MET A 951 -6.86 -11.79 -15.74
N LEU A 952 -7.39 -12.11 -14.55
CA LEU A 952 -8.17 -11.17 -13.75
C LEU A 952 -7.35 -9.95 -13.29
N THR A 953 -6.11 -10.15 -12.85
CA THR A 953 -5.19 -9.07 -12.46
C THR A 953 -4.90 -8.12 -13.62
N GLY A 954 -4.72 -8.65 -14.84
CA GLY A 954 -4.56 -7.81 -16.02
C GLY A 954 -5.80 -6.96 -16.34
N LEU A 955 -7.01 -7.52 -16.19
CA LEU A 955 -8.25 -6.77 -16.38
C LEU A 955 -8.47 -5.72 -15.26
N ILE A 956 -8.15 -6.04 -14.00
CA ILE A 956 -8.16 -5.10 -12.87
C ILE A 956 -7.23 -3.92 -13.13
N GLY A 957 -6.00 -4.19 -13.60
CA GLY A 957 -5.02 -3.16 -13.98
C GLY A 957 -5.52 -2.28 -15.13
N ALA A 958 -6.15 -2.86 -16.15
CA ALA A 958 -6.75 -2.11 -17.26
C ALA A 958 -7.90 -1.20 -16.80
N ILE A 959 -8.82 -1.69 -15.96
CA ILE A 959 -9.94 -0.87 -15.44
C ILE A 959 -9.39 0.27 -14.58
N GLY A 960 -8.42 -0.01 -13.70
CA GLY A 960 -7.75 1.02 -12.90
C GLY A 960 -7.05 2.08 -13.75
N ALA A 961 -6.41 1.68 -14.86
CA ALA A 961 -5.82 2.61 -15.82
C ALA A 961 -6.88 3.45 -16.54
N MET A 962 -8.01 2.86 -16.95
CA MET A 962 -9.12 3.58 -17.57
C MET A 962 -9.76 4.61 -16.62
N MET A 963 -9.98 4.24 -15.35
CA MET A 963 -10.49 5.14 -14.31
C MET A 963 -9.51 6.30 -14.03
N ALA A 964 -8.21 6.00 -13.99
CA ALA A 964 -7.17 7.01 -13.86
C ALA A 964 -7.10 7.97 -15.07
N ILE A 965 -7.26 7.47 -16.30
CA ILE A 965 -7.35 8.30 -17.51
C ILE A 965 -8.59 9.21 -17.44
N ARG A 966 -9.75 8.66 -17.08
CA ARG A 966 -11.02 9.37 -16.90
C ARG A 966 -10.89 10.50 -15.87
N ASP A 967 -10.28 10.23 -14.72
CA ASP A 967 -10.16 11.20 -13.64
C ASP A 967 -9.07 12.24 -13.93
N ARG A 968 -7.97 11.87 -14.60
CA ARG A 968 -6.99 12.83 -15.16
C ARG A 968 -7.63 13.76 -16.21
N ALA A 969 -8.55 13.26 -17.02
CA ALA A 969 -9.28 14.09 -17.99
C ALA A 969 -10.28 15.05 -17.33
N ARG A 970 -10.84 14.68 -16.17
CA ARG A 970 -11.75 15.53 -15.37
C ARG A 970 -11.02 16.53 -14.46
N GLN A 971 -9.91 16.11 -13.84
CA GLN A 971 -9.30 16.78 -12.67
C GLN A 971 -7.81 17.09 -12.82
N GLY A 972 -7.11 16.46 -13.77
CA GLY A 972 -5.67 16.57 -13.91
C GLY A 972 -4.88 15.73 -12.89
N GLY A 973 -3.60 16.06 -12.75
CA GLY A 973 -2.63 15.29 -11.96
C GLY A 973 -2.19 13.96 -12.57
N SER A 974 -1.33 13.25 -11.84
CA SER A 974 -0.85 11.90 -12.16
C SER A 974 -1.47 10.88 -11.21
N TYR A 975 -1.54 9.62 -11.64
CA TYR A 975 -2.21 8.54 -10.92
C TYR A 975 -1.32 7.30 -10.88
N HIS A 976 -1.43 6.55 -9.79
CA HIS A 976 -0.78 5.25 -9.60
C HIS A 976 -1.87 4.19 -9.51
N VAL A 977 -1.71 3.09 -10.23
CA VAL A 977 -2.57 1.91 -10.21
C VAL A 977 -1.74 0.72 -9.74
N PHE A 978 -2.27 -0.09 -8.83
CA PHE A 978 -1.73 -1.40 -8.47
C PHE A 978 -2.71 -2.51 -8.85
N ALA A 979 -2.19 -3.57 -9.45
CA ALA A 979 -2.88 -4.84 -9.68
C ALA A 979 -2.09 -5.98 -9.02
N SER A 980 -2.79 -6.85 -8.28
CA SER A 980 -2.20 -7.94 -7.49
C SER A 980 -2.78 -9.30 -7.86
N LEU A 981 -1.93 -10.30 -8.10
CA LEU A 981 -2.38 -11.69 -8.33
C LEU A 981 -3.08 -12.26 -7.10
N MET A 982 -2.58 -11.99 -5.89
CA MET A 982 -3.20 -12.45 -4.64
C MET A 982 -4.54 -11.76 -4.36
N ALA A 983 -4.71 -10.50 -4.75
CA ALA A 983 -6.01 -9.83 -4.65
C ALA A 983 -7.04 -10.45 -5.61
N ALA A 984 -6.62 -10.79 -6.84
CA ALA A 984 -7.47 -11.46 -7.81
C ALA A 984 -7.84 -12.90 -7.41
N ALA A 985 -6.87 -13.71 -6.99
CA ALA A 985 -7.11 -15.07 -6.52
C ALA A 985 -8.00 -15.08 -5.25
N GLY A 986 -7.68 -14.23 -4.27
CA GLY A 986 -8.41 -14.12 -3.01
C GLY A 986 -9.86 -13.65 -3.16
N LEU A 987 -10.22 -13.00 -4.28
CA LEU A 987 -11.59 -12.58 -4.56
C LEU A 987 -12.56 -13.77 -4.62
N HIS A 988 -12.16 -14.92 -5.17
CA HIS A 988 -13.03 -16.11 -5.25
C HIS A 988 -13.50 -16.62 -3.89
N LEU A 989 -12.74 -16.33 -2.84
CA LEU A 989 -12.93 -16.87 -1.50
C LEU A 989 -13.64 -15.88 -0.58
N LYS A 990 -14.03 -14.71 -1.09
CA LYS A 990 -14.71 -13.69 -0.30
C LYS A 990 -16.16 -14.10 0.01
N PRO A 991 -16.64 -13.88 1.25
CA PRO A 991 -17.99 -14.26 1.64
C PRO A 991 -19.06 -13.75 0.66
N GLU A 992 -18.99 -12.48 0.29
CA GLU A 992 -19.96 -11.81 -0.57
C GLU A 992 -20.05 -12.37 -2.01
N ILE A 993 -19.02 -13.11 -2.44
CA ILE A 993 -18.91 -13.72 -3.77
C ILE A 993 -19.57 -15.10 -3.77
N GLY A 994 -19.20 -15.95 -2.79
CA GLY A 994 -19.61 -17.34 -2.71
C GLY A 994 -18.93 -18.26 -3.74
N LEU A 995 -18.72 -19.52 -3.35
CA LEU A 995 -18.32 -20.62 -4.22
C LEU A 995 -19.56 -21.36 -4.73
N TYR A 996 -19.47 -21.98 -5.91
CA TYR A 996 -20.54 -22.84 -6.40
C TYR A 996 -20.77 -24.03 -5.47
N SER A 997 -22.03 -24.34 -5.16
CA SER A 997 -22.38 -25.52 -4.37
C SER A 997 -21.93 -26.83 -5.05
N PRO A 998 -21.70 -27.92 -4.30
CA PRO A 998 -21.26 -29.20 -4.87
C PRO A 998 -22.17 -29.74 -5.98
N GLU A 999 -23.47 -29.46 -5.90
CA GLU A 999 -24.44 -29.85 -6.94
C GLU A 999 -24.17 -29.15 -8.28
N VAL A 1000 -23.80 -27.87 -8.26
CA VAL A 1000 -23.46 -27.10 -9.47
C VAL A 1000 -22.15 -27.61 -10.06
N VAL A 1001 -21.15 -27.87 -9.21
CA VAL A 1001 -19.85 -28.44 -9.63
C VAL A 1001 -20.05 -29.82 -10.27
N GLU A 1002 -20.84 -30.69 -9.64
CA GLU A 1002 -21.12 -32.03 -10.16
C GLU A 1002 -21.91 -32.00 -11.48
N LYS A 1003 -22.92 -31.13 -11.61
CA LYS A 1003 -23.63 -30.93 -12.90
C LYS A 1003 -22.67 -30.46 -14.00
N CYS A 1004 -21.74 -29.57 -13.69
CA CYS A 1004 -20.70 -29.12 -14.63
C CYS A 1004 -19.77 -30.29 -15.02
N ASN A 1005 -19.30 -31.06 -14.05
CA ASN A 1005 -18.45 -32.24 -14.25
C ASN A 1005 -19.14 -33.31 -15.12
N GLN A 1006 -20.42 -33.60 -14.89
CA GLN A 1006 -21.19 -34.57 -15.66
C GLN A 1006 -21.41 -34.15 -17.12
N LYS A 1007 -21.68 -32.85 -17.35
CA LYS A 1007 -21.81 -32.28 -18.69
C LYS A 1007 -20.46 -32.34 -19.41
N PHE A 1008 -19.46 -31.65 -18.88
CA PHE A 1008 -18.19 -31.44 -19.56
C PHE A 1008 -17.22 -32.61 -19.49
N LYS A 1009 -17.37 -33.56 -18.56
CA LYS A 1009 -16.53 -34.76 -18.42
C LYS A 1009 -15.04 -34.43 -18.46
N TRP A 1010 -14.62 -33.56 -17.55
CA TRP A 1010 -13.24 -33.08 -17.48
C TRP A 1010 -12.25 -34.25 -17.39
N GLY A 1011 -11.09 -34.08 -18.03
CA GLY A 1011 -9.98 -35.02 -17.96
C GLY A 1011 -9.30 -35.07 -16.59
N LYS A 1012 -8.30 -35.94 -16.44
CA LYS A 1012 -7.50 -36.05 -15.21
C LYS A 1012 -6.88 -34.69 -14.86
N THR A 1013 -7.11 -34.25 -13.64
CA THR A 1013 -6.39 -33.16 -12.97
C THR A 1013 -5.73 -33.73 -11.71
N GLY A 1014 -4.79 -32.99 -11.11
CA GLY A 1014 -4.03 -33.47 -9.96
C GLY A 1014 -2.86 -32.54 -9.62
N PRO A 1015 -2.24 -32.70 -8.43
CA PRO A 1015 -1.20 -31.80 -7.92
C PRO A 1015 0.06 -31.74 -8.79
N ASP A 1016 0.27 -32.78 -9.60
CA ASP A 1016 1.38 -32.97 -10.54
C ASP A 1016 1.31 -32.07 -11.78
N HIS A 1017 0.13 -31.60 -12.17
CA HIS A 1017 -0.08 -30.93 -13.44
C HIS A 1017 0.33 -29.45 -13.41
N PHE A 1018 0.96 -29.01 -14.49
CA PHE A 1018 1.21 -27.60 -14.79
C PHE A 1018 -0.05 -26.94 -15.39
N VAL A 1019 -0.17 -25.62 -15.25
CA VAL A 1019 -1.32 -24.81 -15.71
C VAL A 1019 -1.67 -25.07 -17.18
N LEU A 1020 -0.69 -25.29 -18.08
CA LEU A 1020 -1.00 -25.61 -19.48
C LEU A 1020 -1.58 -27.01 -19.71
N GLU A 1021 -1.20 -28.01 -18.89
CA GLU A 1021 -1.80 -29.35 -18.95
C GLU A 1021 -3.26 -29.29 -18.46
N LEU A 1022 -3.53 -28.44 -17.46
CA LEU A 1022 -4.89 -28.20 -16.95
C LEU A 1022 -5.75 -27.37 -17.92
N LEU A 1023 -5.18 -26.38 -18.60
CA LEU A 1023 -5.86 -25.63 -19.66
C LEU A 1023 -6.31 -26.57 -20.78
N ASP A 1024 -5.44 -27.48 -21.21
CA ASP A 1024 -5.74 -28.52 -22.20
C ASP A 1024 -6.99 -29.35 -21.81
N VAL A 1025 -7.18 -29.65 -20.51
CA VAL A 1025 -8.37 -30.34 -19.99
C VAL A 1025 -9.64 -29.52 -20.19
N VAL A 1026 -9.60 -28.20 -19.97
CA VAL A 1026 -10.76 -27.32 -20.17
C VAL A 1026 -11.10 -27.19 -21.65
N LEU A 1027 -10.09 -27.00 -22.51
CA LEU A 1027 -10.26 -26.89 -23.96
C LEU A 1027 -10.85 -28.16 -24.57
N ASP A 1028 -10.42 -29.35 -24.12
CA ASP A 1028 -10.99 -30.63 -24.55
C ASP A 1028 -12.42 -30.86 -24.06
N GLY A 1029 -12.83 -30.21 -22.96
CA GLY A 1029 -14.22 -30.15 -22.50
C GLY A 1029 -15.09 -29.24 -23.37
N TRP A 1030 -14.69 -27.99 -23.58
CA TRP A 1030 -15.40 -27.03 -24.43
C TRP A 1030 -15.56 -27.54 -25.87
N LYS A 1031 -14.50 -28.11 -26.46
CA LYS A 1031 -14.54 -28.67 -27.82
C LYS A 1031 -15.54 -29.82 -27.98
N ARG A 1032 -15.90 -30.51 -26.90
CA ARG A 1032 -16.86 -31.63 -26.91
C ARG A 1032 -18.30 -31.15 -26.73
N GLU A 1033 -18.55 -30.24 -25.79
CA GLU A 1033 -19.91 -29.86 -25.38
C GLU A 1033 -20.37 -28.48 -25.90
N MET A 1034 -19.50 -27.71 -26.56
CA MET A 1034 -19.79 -26.37 -27.09
C MET A 1034 -19.37 -26.23 -28.57
N PRO A 1035 -20.05 -26.91 -29.51
CA PRO A 1035 -19.76 -26.77 -30.93
C PRO A 1035 -19.99 -25.33 -31.40
N GLY A 1036 -19.06 -24.81 -32.21
CA GLY A 1036 -19.06 -23.44 -32.71
C GLY A 1036 -18.29 -22.42 -31.85
N PHE A 1037 -17.70 -22.82 -30.72
CA PHE A 1037 -16.98 -21.88 -29.84
C PHE A 1037 -15.65 -21.37 -30.45
N SER A 1038 -14.95 -22.18 -31.25
CA SER A 1038 -13.62 -21.85 -31.79
C SER A 1038 -13.42 -22.23 -33.26
N GLU A 1039 -14.45 -22.69 -33.95
CA GLU A 1039 -14.44 -23.06 -35.35
C GLU A 1039 -14.34 -21.83 -36.28
N LYS A 1040 -14.13 -22.08 -37.58
CA LYS A 1040 -13.81 -21.05 -38.60
C LYS A 1040 -14.80 -19.87 -38.64
N ASP A 1041 -16.07 -20.16 -38.38
CA ASP A 1041 -17.16 -19.18 -38.43
C ASP A 1041 -17.71 -18.86 -37.01
N SER A 1042 -16.91 -19.10 -35.96
CA SER A 1042 -17.28 -18.83 -34.57
C SER A 1042 -17.61 -17.33 -34.36
N PRO A 1043 -18.74 -17.00 -33.68
CA PRO A 1043 -19.07 -15.62 -33.37
C PRO A 1043 -18.04 -14.98 -32.42
N TYR A 1044 -17.29 -15.78 -31.66
CA TYR A 1044 -16.32 -15.34 -30.65
C TYR A 1044 -14.92 -15.09 -31.23
N MET A 1045 -14.57 -15.66 -32.38
CA MET A 1045 -13.21 -15.54 -32.94
C MET A 1045 -13.12 -14.40 -33.96
N SER A 1046 -11.95 -13.76 -34.03
CA SER A 1046 -11.56 -12.82 -35.08
C SER A 1046 -10.36 -13.37 -35.85
N ALA A 1047 -10.34 -13.16 -37.16
CA ALA A 1047 -9.22 -13.51 -38.01
C ALA A 1047 -8.47 -12.23 -38.40
N LEU A 1048 -7.19 -12.16 -38.03
CA LEU A 1048 -6.31 -11.02 -38.26
C LEU A 1048 -5.15 -11.47 -39.15
N GLU A 1049 -4.76 -10.63 -40.09
CA GLU A 1049 -3.66 -10.90 -41.03
C GLU A 1049 -2.46 -10.02 -40.68
N GLY A 1050 -1.28 -10.61 -40.59
CA GLY A 1050 -0.04 -9.93 -40.19
C GLY A 1050 1.18 -10.51 -40.91
N GLU A 1051 2.31 -9.83 -40.79
CA GLU A 1051 3.53 -10.11 -41.58
C GLU A 1051 4.08 -11.53 -41.42
N TRP A 1052 3.83 -12.17 -40.28
CA TRP A 1052 4.27 -13.53 -39.94
C TRP A 1052 3.17 -14.60 -40.04
N GLY A 1053 1.99 -14.25 -40.55
CA GLY A 1053 0.91 -15.20 -40.86
C GLY A 1053 -0.50 -14.71 -40.49
N LYS A 1054 -1.48 -15.57 -40.76
CA LYS A 1054 -2.87 -15.36 -40.34
C LYS A 1054 -3.06 -15.88 -38.92
N LEU A 1055 -3.55 -15.02 -38.03
CA LEU A 1055 -3.82 -15.33 -36.63
C LEU A 1055 -5.32 -15.30 -36.35
N GLU A 1056 -5.84 -16.37 -35.74
CA GLU A 1056 -7.20 -16.40 -35.20
C GLU A 1056 -7.12 -16.21 -33.68
N VAL A 1057 -7.77 -15.17 -33.16
CA VAL A 1057 -7.76 -14.81 -31.73
C VAL A 1057 -9.18 -14.57 -31.22
N LEU A 1058 -9.42 -14.73 -29.92
CA LEU A 1058 -10.71 -14.42 -29.32
C LEU A 1058 -11.00 -12.91 -29.43
N LYS A 1059 -12.23 -12.54 -29.80
CA LYS A 1059 -12.70 -11.15 -29.79
C LYS A 1059 -12.75 -10.59 -28.36
N PRO A 1060 -12.63 -9.27 -28.18
CA PRO A 1060 -12.92 -8.62 -26.90
C PRO A 1060 -14.32 -8.98 -26.39
N VAL A 1061 -14.44 -9.14 -25.06
CA VAL A 1061 -15.68 -9.55 -24.38
C VAL A 1061 -16.71 -8.43 -24.34
N ILE A 1062 -16.24 -7.18 -24.16
CA ILE A 1062 -17.08 -5.99 -24.08
C ILE A 1062 -17.66 -5.67 -25.46
N ARG A 1063 -18.98 -5.53 -25.55
CA ARG A 1063 -19.68 -4.97 -26.72
C ARG A 1063 -20.45 -3.72 -26.31
N LEU A 1064 -20.11 -2.58 -26.92
CA LEU A 1064 -20.82 -1.31 -26.71
C LEU A 1064 -22.01 -1.19 -27.67
N SER A 1065 -22.95 -0.29 -27.38
CA SER A 1065 -24.17 -0.09 -28.16
C SER A 1065 -23.93 0.42 -29.60
N ASP A 1066 -22.89 1.21 -29.82
CA ASP A 1066 -22.41 1.64 -31.15
C ASP A 1066 -21.22 0.76 -31.58
N SER A 1067 -21.38 0.06 -32.70
CA SER A 1067 -20.36 -0.83 -33.27
C SER A 1067 -19.04 -0.12 -33.59
N ASP A 1068 -19.07 1.16 -33.96
CA ASP A 1068 -17.85 1.93 -34.28
C ASP A 1068 -17.03 2.26 -33.03
N THR A 1069 -17.68 2.28 -31.86
CA THR A 1069 -17.04 2.51 -30.55
C THR A 1069 -16.63 1.21 -29.86
N SER A 1070 -17.20 0.07 -30.28
CA SER A 1070 -17.02 -1.21 -29.61
C SER A 1070 -15.57 -1.72 -29.74
N PRO A 1071 -14.99 -2.36 -28.70
CA PRO A 1071 -13.63 -2.88 -28.76
C PRO A 1071 -13.38 -3.92 -29.86
N TYR A 1072 -12.25 -3.79 -30.55
CA TYR A 1072 -11.73 -4.75 -31.54
C TYR A 1072 -10.20 -4.65 -31.63
N PHE A 1073 -9.52 -5.63 -32.21
CA PHE A 1073 -8.07 -5.58 -32.44
C PHE A 1073 -7.77 -5.01 -33.83
N SER A 1074 -7.01 -3.92 -33.89
CA SER A 1074 -6.65 -3.22 -35.13
C SER A 1074 -5.51 -3.87 -35.91
N SER A 1075 -4.73 -4.76 -35.28
CA SER A 1075 -3.65 -5.52 -35.92
C SER A 1075 -3.56 -6.94 -35.37
N ALA A 1076 -3.07 -7.87 -36.20
CA ALA A 1076 -2.66 -9.19 -35.74
C ALA A 1076 -1.55 -9.05 -34.67
N PRO A 1077 -1.47 -10.00 -33.71
CA PRO A 1077 -0.36 -10.06 -32.76
C PRO A 1077 1.00 -9.95 -33.45
N GLU A 1078 1.85 -9.01 -33.02
CA GLU A 1078 3.24 -8.87 -33.47
C GLU A 1078 4.17 -9.70 -32.56
N PRO A 1079 5.19 -10.42 -33.07
CA PRO A 1079 6.12 -11.17 -32.21
C PRO A 1079 6.81 -10.27 -31.18
N ASN A 1080 7.20 -10.79 -30.02
CA ASN A 1080 8.05 -10.07 -29.05
C ASN A 1080 9.40 -9.71 -29.67
N CYS A 1081 9.94 -8.54 -29.30
CA CYS A 1081 11.22 -8.04 -29.79
C CYS A 1081 11.30 -7.95 -31.34
N TYR A 1082 10.20 -7.66 -32.04
CA TYR A 1082 10.15 -7.67 -33.51
C TYR A 1082 10.83 -6.44 -34.12
N ARG A 1083 10.53 -5.24 -33.61
CA ARG A 1083 11.11 -3.97 -34.07
C ARG A 1083 12.42 -3.67 -33.32
N SER A 1084 13.39 -3.07 -33.99
CA SER A 1084 14.58 -2.51 -33.32
C SER A 1084 14.21 -1.25 -32.54
N SER A 1085 14.98 -0.91 -31.52
CA SER A 1085 14.82 0.33 -30.74
C SER A 1085 14.81 1.60 -31.62
N SER A 1086 15.56 1.59 -32.71
CA SER A 1086 15.62 2.67 -33.71
C SER A 1086 14.46 2.74 -34.71
N ALA A 1087 13.59 1.72 -34.79
CA ALA A 1087 12.56 1.61 -35.84
C ALA A 1087 11.19 2.19 -35.44
N LEU A 1088 11.06 2.72 -34.22
CA LEU A 1088 9.81 3.27 -33.68
C LEU A 1088 9.81 4.80 -33.70
N ALA A 1089 9.52 5.35 -34.88
CA ALA A 1089 8.99 6.70 -34.97
C ALA A 1089 7.54 6.72 -34.43
N TRP A 1090 7.18 7.80 -33.74
CA TRP A 1090 5.79 8.13 -33.49
C TRP A 1090 5.19 8.75 -34.76
N SER A 1091 3.99 8.30 -35.16
CA SER A 1091 3.31 8.70 -36.41
C SER A 1091 1.91 9.20 -36.13
#